data_AF-A0A8J5PPT0-F1
#
_entry.id   AF-A0A8J5PPT0-F1
#
_cell.length_a   1.000
_cell.length_b   1.000
_cell.length_c   1.000
_cell.angle_alpha   90.00
_cell.angle_beta   90.00
_cell.angle_gamma   90.00
#
_symmetry.space_group_name_H-M   'P 1'
#
loop_
_entity.id
_entity.type
_entity.pdbx_description
1 polymer ?
#
loop_
_entity_poly.entity_id
_entity_poly.type
_entity_poly.pdbx_seq_one_letter_code
_entity_poly.pdbx_strand_id
1 'polypeptide(L)'
;MELRDYPDHDPSSQPAQSNWEPTNHDRYGLLWRLDATGIWEPAYPHTPGTGRPQNYREDSSASLLMASELPKNSPPDVPQGPPGMPGAPGVPPDGPPRNRFIHWWIHEWKPSWSMYVLVFSGIAFAVGHHFYYRGLHGQLATDQQGKFRYGALLAFLSKACFLNAVVLAFRQRVLMMIRRKMLTLSTLDSLFAASEDLTALLNWEAWVNAKFAMALTIFIWTSPLIVIFTSYTLTVVPQRKEEITRCQNVRTLNFTHEETVYWRDPVRVDGYFESSVSLWNSTAPPGEVPDKNKPEEFDYFTAASRQFNTIALKTAYTQQAIMRPKAPAEICGRGWNCSYTIEFVGPGYKCTGLASGVKAKVKKLGDAECPFDTSVLAPMGNLTYYAMLDRGDYENPQMVAEAGGRPKAKPPYPRNFAAFRTEPILWFGYADVEDRTKPQPDKPQEGDWFKAYTPIILAYHDVKERKFLKKVIDTTFIPDKKDPDKRLKDRTVATPEDNYVFPNDTKNYRLTAAYHAVGSQLRAILNGTTTMPNFNVNSEILQTRLLDRLNYLPVANFPLEVQKFYEEILISFLSDPQMSAVSWAADPSKYSGRFDSGPDLDYPCVRWQNRNCFFYNYAQLWAVYALSMGITILAVASGVNAMEEDAMMRSLSFSAILAATRASSLDKLRWEREADVKSSKIGFGIVSDRTGERTYSFGVEGDVSQEKAMTTGRSPGLSVMNWGDRAARRMSYAMVNRRDRQEN
;
A
#
# COMPACT_ATOMS: atom_id res chain seq x y z
N MET A 1 48.06 30.74 -15.52
CA MET A 1 49.42 30.41 -15.06
C MET A 1 49.79 29.08 -15.71
N GLU A 2 51.04 29.00 -16.16
CA GLU A 2 51.56 28.16 -17.26
C GLU A 2 51.39 26.64 -17.13
N LEU A 3 51.23 26.01 -18.30
CA LEU A 3 51.47 24.59 -18.58
C LEU A 3 52.97 24.27 -18.54
N ARG A 4 53.35 23.15 -17.93
CA ARG A 4 54.63 22.47 -18.18
C ARG A 4 54.46 20.96 -18.14
N ASP A 5 55.00 20.33 -19.18
CA ASP A 5 55.03 18.89 -19.47
C ASP A 5 56.25 18.15 -18.86
N TYR A 6 56.10 16.81 -18.87
CA TYR A 6 57.08 15.71 -18.99
C TYR A 6 57.80 15.16 -17.73
N PRO A 7 58.33 13.89 -17.74
CA PRO A 7 58.09 12.71 -18.60
C PRO A 7 58.00 11.33 -17.87
N ASP A 8 57.66 10.28 -18.66
CA ASP A 8 57.82 8.83 -18.39
C ASP A 8 59.30 8.38 -18.24
N HIS A 9 59.59 7.38 -17.38
CA HIS A 9 60.09 6.05 -17.77
C HIS A 9 60.51 5.13 -16.59
N ASP A 10 60.07 3.87 -16.75
CA ASP A 10 60.78 2.57 -16.60
C ASP A 10 60.61 1.65 -15.37
N PRO A 11 60.27 0.35 -15.61
CA PRO A 11 60.04 -0.67 -14.58
C PRO A 11 61.21 -1.65 -14.47
N SER A 12 61.54 -2.10 -13.25
CA SER A 12 62.00 -3.47 -12.95
C SER A 12 62.55 -3.58 -11.52
N SER A 13 61.93 -4.45 -10.71
CA SER A 13 62.61 -5.33 -9.74
C SER A 13 61.57 -6.07 -8.88
N GLN A 14 61.35 -7.34 -9.21
CA GLN A 14 61.11 -8.42 -8.24
C GLN A 14 62.49 -8.99 -7.84
N PRO A 15 62.70 -9.83 -6.79
CA PRO A 15 61.75 -10.81 -6.22
C PRO A 15 61.88 -11.09 -4.69
N ALA A 16 60.98 -11.93 -4.15
CA ALA A 16 61.34 -13.08 -3.29
C ALA A 16 60.06 -13.83 -2.84
N GLN A 17 59.82 -14.98 -3.49
CA GLN A 17 58.95 -16.05 -2.99
C GLN A 17 59.74 -16.98 -2.06
N SER A 18 59.12 -17.49 -1.00
CA SER A 18 59.52 -18.74 -0.36
C SER A 18 58.31 -19.66 -0.17
N ASN A 19 58.50 -20.87 -0.71
CA ASN A 19 57.60 -22.00 -0.95
C ASN A 19 57.06 -22.72 0.31
N TRP A 20 55.86 -23.34 0.23
CA TRP A 20 55.63 -24.80 0.07
C TRP A 20 54.19 -25.22 0.49
N GLU A 21 53.29 -25.30 -0.51
CA GLU A 21 52.51 -26.47 -0.99
C GLU A 21 51.59 -27.38 -0.09
N PRO A 22 50.62 -28.13 -0.68
CA PRO A 22 49.18 -27.88 -0.46
C PRO A 22 48.32 -29.13 -0.15
N THR A 23 47.04 -28.93 0.20
CA THR A 23 45.97 -29.91 -0.08
C THR A 23 44.65 -29.23 -0.46
N ASN A 24 44.25 -29.47 -1.72
CA ASN A 24 42.93 -29.41 -2.39
C ASN A 24 41.67 -29.30 -1.50
N HIS A 25 40.56 -28.64 -1.87
CA HIS A 25 39.95 -28.45 -3.18
C HIS A 25 38.91 -27.30 -3.16
N ASP A 26 38.75 -26.67 -4.33
CA ASP A 26 37.56 -25.99 -4.88
C ASP A 26 37.41 -24.45 -4.84
N ARG A 27 37.36 -23.95 -6.08
CA ARG A 27 37.24 -22.58 -6.57
C ARG A 27 35.82 -22.06 -6.39
N TYR A 28 35.64 -20.75 -6.25
CA TYR A 28 35.05 -19.88 -7.30
C TYR A 28 35.14 -18.42 -6.83
N GLY A 29 35.92 -17.62 -7.56
CA GLY A 29 35.99 -16.17 -7.40
C GLY A 29 34.77 -15.49 -8.00
N LEU A 30 34.31 -14.43 -7.33
CA LEU A 30 33.29 -13.52 -7.83
C LEU A 30 33.97 -12.35 -8.56
N LEU A 31 33.68 -12.25 -9.85
CA LEU A 31 33.96 -11.10 -10.70
C LEU A 31 33.13 -9.90 -10.26
N TRP A 32 33.79 -8.77 -10.03
CA TRP A 32 33.16 -7.45 -9.99
C TRP A 32 32.82 -7.01 -11.41
N ARG A 33 31.55 -6.72 -11.68
CA ARG A 33 31.11 -6.04 -12.89
C ARG A 33 30.45 -4.72 -12.47
N LEU A 34 31.02 -3.61 -12.92
CA LEU A 34 30.40 -2.28 -12.87
C LEU A 34 29.24 -2.24 -13.86
N ASP A 35 28.08 -1.79 -13.41
CA ASP A 35 27.01 -1.29 -14.28
C ASP A 35 26.72 0.18 -13.96
N ALA A 36 26.54 0.95 -15.03
CA ALA A 36 26.36 2.39 -15.04
C ALA A 36 24.96 2.79 -14.59
N THR A 37 24.75 2.93 -13.28
CA THR A 37 23.78 3.84 -12.64
C THR A 37 24.07 3.84 -11.14
N GLY A 38 24.88 4.79 -10.68
CA GLY A 38 25.35 4.85 -9.29
C GLY A 38 24.27 5.23 -8.27
N ILE A 39 23.53 4.24 -7.77
CA ILE A 39 22.65 4.38 -6.60
C ILE A 39 22.93 3.22 -5.64
N TRP A 40 23.31 3.57 -4.40
CA TRP A 40 23.53 2.63 -3.29
C TRP A 40 22.22 2.42 -2.52
N GLU A 41 21.69 1.20 -2.48
CA GLU A 41 20.63 0.81 -1.54
C GLU A 41 21.14 -0.19 -0.49
N PRO A 42 20.73 -0.08 0.79
CA PRO A 42 21.12 -1.02 1.84
C PRO A 42 20.30 -2.31 1.80
N ALA A 43 21.00 -3.44 1.81
CA ALA A 43 20.45 -4.80 1.81
C ALA A 43 19.78 -5.18 3.16
N TYR A 44 18.62 -5.84 3.08
CA TYR A 44 18.05 -6.67 4.16
C TYR A 44 17.83 -8.11 3.64
N PRO A 45 17.88 -9.15 4.51
CA PRO A 45 18.19 -10.51 4.11
C PRO A 45 17.00 -11.33 3.54
N HIS A 46 17.29 -11.94 2.38
CA HIS A 46 16.86 -13.20 1.78
C HIS A 46 15.51 -13.85 2.15
N THR A 47 14.64 -13.95 1.13
CA THR A 47 13.69 -15.04 0.91
C THR A 47 14.23 -15.98 -0.18
N PRO A 48 14.14 -17.32 -0.07
CA PRO A 48 14.68 -18.23 -1.08
C PRO A 48 13.71 -18.53 -2.23
N GLY A 49 14.24 -18.51 -3.47
CA GLY A 49 13.90 -19.47 -4.52
C GLY A 49 12.99 -19.02 -5.67
N THR A 50 13.60 -18.61 -6.79
CA THR A 50 12.98 -18.71 -8.13
C THR A 50 13.75 -19.77 -8.95
N GLY A 51 13.27 -21.01 -8.89
CA GLY A 51 13.65 -22.08 -9.83
C GLY A 51 12.64 -22.14 -10.98
N ARG A 52 13.13 -22.30 -12.21
CA ARG A 52 12.33 -22.67 -13.40
C ARG A 52 11.50 -23.94 -13.13
N PRO A 53 10.34 -24.12 -13.79
CA PRO A 53 9.38 -25.16 -13.45
C PRO A 53 9.93 -26.55 -13.79
N GLN A 54 10.18 -27.36 -12.76
CA GLN A 54 10.22 -28.80 -12.88
C GLN A 54 8.77 -29.31 -12.87
N ASN A 55 8.44 -30.14 -13.86
CA ASN A 55 7.17 -30.87 -13.90
C ASN A 55 7.10 -31.79 -12.67
N TYR A 56 6.33 -31.39 -11.66
CA TYR A 56 5.95 -32.28 -10.57
C TYR A 56 4.54 -32.81 -10.84
N ARG A 57 4.49 -34.14 -10.87
CA ARG A 57 3.36 -35.02 -11.11
C ARG A 57 2.45 -34.96 -9.88
N GLU A 58 1.21 -34.48 -10.06
CA GLU A 58 0.15 -34.64 -9.05
C GLU A 58 -0.34 -36.09 -9.08
N ASP A 59 0.27 -36.95 -8.26
CA ASP A 59 -0.37 -38.20 -7.87
C ASP A 59 -1.44 -37.88 -6.82
N SER A 60 -2.69 -37.82 -7.30
CA SER A 60 -3.88 -37.70 -6.46
C SER A 60 -4.07 -38.98 -5.66
N SER A 61 -3.76 -38.95 -4.36
CA SER A 61 -4.15 -40.00 -3.42
C SER A 61 -5.65 -39.92 -3.14
N ALA A 62 -6.45 -40.43 -4.08
CA ALA A 62 -7.86 -40.75 -3.91
C ALA A 62 -8.11 -42.18 -4.42
N SER A 63 -7.35 -43.12 -3.89
CA SER A 63 -7.41 -44.54 -4.23
C SER A 63 -6.92 -45.40 -3.06
N LEU A 64 -7.52 -45.21 -1.88
CA LEU A 64 -7.34 -46.10 -0.72
C LEU A 64 -8.67 -46.58 -0.11
N LEU A 65 -9.74 -46.56 -0.90
CA LEU A 65 -11.00 -47.22 -0.55
C LEU A 65 -11.55 -47.89 -1.81
N MET A 66 -11.01 -49.05 -2.18
CA MET A 66 -11.77 -50.22 -2.67
C MET A 66 -10.83 -51.37 -3.10
N ALA A 67 -11.13 -52.56 -2.57
CA ALA A 67 -10.89 -53.90 -3.10
C ALA A 67 -9.45 -54.42 -3.28
N SER A 68 -8.97 -55.17 -2.27
CA SER A 68 -8.01 -56.25 -2.45
C SER A 68 -8.75 -57.54 -2.79
N GLU A 69 -8.74 -57.97 -4.06
CA GLU A 69 -8.96 -59.38 -4.42
C GLU A 69 -7.60 -60.09 -4.45
N LEU A 70 -7.49 -61.14 -3.63
CA LEU A 70 -6.39 -62.09 -3.60
C LEU A 70 -6.45 -63.04 -4.82
N PRO A 71 -5.31 -63.39 -5.44
CA PRO A 71 -5.21 -64.58 -6.28
C PRO A 71 -4.88 -65.84 -5.45
N LYS A 72 -5.49 -66.97 -5.84
CA LYS A 72 -5.14 -68.33 -5.41
C LYS A 72 -3.69 -68.67 -5.78
N ASN A 73 -2.95 -69.27 -4.84
CA ASN A 73 -2.07 -70.43 -5.08
C ASN A 73 -1.68 -71.12 -3.77
N SER A 74 -1.55 -72.44 -3.85
CA SER A 74 -1.42 -73.47 -2.79
C SER A 74 -0.07 -73.46 -2.02
N PRO A 75 0.08 -74.23 -0.92
CA PRO A 75 0.90 -73.87 0.25
C PRO A 75 2.31 -74.48 0.27
N PRO A 76 3.15 -74.07 1.26
CA PRO A 76 3.85 -75.08 2.04
C PRO A 76 3.87 -74.84 3.56
N ASP A 77 3.77 -75.98 4.26
CA ASP A 77 4.40 -76.41 5.52
C ASP A 77 4.31 -75.57 6.81
N VAL A 78 3.60 -76.17 7.77
CA VAL A 78 3.48 -75.80 9.18
C VAL A 78 4.55 -76.53 10.00
N PRO A 79 5.26 -75.87 10.93
CA PRO A 79 5.99 -76.55 12.00
C PRO A 79 5.04 -76.91 13.15
N GLN A 80 5.05 -78.19 13.54
CA GLN A 80 4.28 -78.75 14.64
C GLN A 80 4.83 -78.28 16.02
N GLY A 81 3.93 -77.83 16.89
CA GLY A 81 4.15 -77.75 18.35
C GLY A 81 3.45 -78.91 19.07
N PRO A 82 3.87 -79.28 20.30
CA PRO A 82 3.57 -80.59 20.89
C PRO A 82 2.18 -80.68 21.56
N PRO A 83 1.65 -81.90 21.79
CA PRO A 83 0.25 -82.13 22.16
C PRO A 83 0.02 -82.32 23.68
N GLY A 84 -1.11 -81.85 24.21
CA GLY A 84 -1.56 -82.21 25.55
C GLY A 84 -2.83 -81.53 26.09
N MET A 85 -3.97 -82.23 25.96
CA MET A 85 -5.20 -82.22 26.78
C MET A 85 -6.24 -81.06 26.75
N PRO A 86 -7.54 -81.37 27.04
CA PRO A 86 -8.71 -80.62 26.55
C PRO A 86 -9.40 -79.76 27.62
N GLY A 87 -9.93 -78.60 27.21
CA GLY A 87 -10.75 -77.69 28.02
C GLY A 87 -12.11 -77.37 27.36
N ALA A 88 -13.14 -77.26 28.20
CA ALA A 88 -14.59 -77.26 27.97
C ALA A 88 -15.20 -76.22 27.01
N PRO A 89 -16.47 -76.42 26.53
CA PRO A 89 -17.13 -75.53 25.57
C PRO A 89 -17.58 -74.21 26.20
N GLY A 90 -17.06 -73.10 25.68
CA GLY A 90 -17.52 -71.75 26.00
C GLY A 90 -18.67 -71.30 25.08
N VAL A 91 -19.74 -70.80 25.71
CA VAL A 91 -20.91 -70.12 25.15
C VAL A 91 -20.50 -68.99 24.18
N PRO A 92 -21.23 -68.71 23.07
CA PRO A 92 -20.89 -67.60 22.19
C PRO A 92 -21.16 -66.26 22.87
N PRO A 93 -20.26 -65.26 22.76
CA PRO A 93 -20.52 -63.93 23.28
C PRO A 93 -21.51 -63.17 22.37
N ASP A 94 -22.52 -62.58 23.00
CA ASP A 94 -23.48 -61.66 22.39
C ASP A 94 -22.76 -60.50 21.65
N GLY A 95 -23.19 -60.23 20.42
CA GLY A 95 -22.71 -59.11 19.63
C GLY A 95 -23.05 -57.75 20.24
N PRO A 96 -22.28 -56.69 19.93
CA PRO A 96 -22.43 -55.37 20.56
C PRO A 96 -23.81 -54.75 20.31
N PRO A 97 -24.30 -53.88 21.22
CA PRO A 97 -25.66 -53.36 21.18
C PRO A 97 -25.89 -52.55 19.90
N ARG A 98 -26.85 -53.01 19.08
CA ARG A 98 -27.30 -52.36 17.85
C ARG A 98 -27.83 -50.97 18.19
N ASN A 99 -27.11 -49.92 17.74
CA ASN A 99 -27.38 -48.53 18.08
C ASN A 99 -28.83 -48.14 17.75
N ARG A 100 -29.67 -47.95 18.78
CA ARG A 100 -31.11 -47.68 18.70
C ARG A 100 -31.44 -46.49 17.78
N PHE A 101 -30.56 -45.50 17.72
CA PHE A 101 -30.71 -44.33 16.87
C PHE A 101 -30.62 -44.67 15.38
N ILE A 102 -29.68 -45.54 15.01
CA ILE A 102 -29.51 -46.02 13.63
C ILE A 102 -30.69 -46.92 13.23
N HIS A 103 -31.17 -47.76 14.16
CA HIS A 103 -32.34 -48.60 13.92
C HIS A 103 -33.62 -47.76 13.70
N TRP A 104 -33.85 -46.73 14.52
CA TRP A 104 -34.98 -45.80 14.36
C TRP A 104 -34.86 -44.97 13.07
N TRP A 105 -33.67 -44.45 12.77
CA TRP A 105 -33.40 -43.68 11.55
C TRP A 105 -33.64 -44.49 10.27
N ILE A 106 -33.34 -45.78 10.27
CA ILE A 106 -33.51 -46.64 9.09
C ILE A 106 -34.95 -47.16 8.96
N HIS A 107 -35.65 -47.44 10.07
CA HIS A 107 -36.97 -48.08 10.03
C HIS A 107 -38.19 -47.15 10.22
N GLU A 108 -38.06 -46.02 10.92
CA GLU A 108 -39.20 -45.17 11.33
C GLU A 108 -39.15 -43.75 10.72
N TRP A 109 -38.15 -43.46 9.89
CA TRP A 109 -37.95 -42.13 9.31
C TRP A 109 -39.00 -41.84 8.22
N LYS A 110 -39.96 -40.94 8.50
CA LYS A 110 -40.86 -40.49 7.44
C LYS A 110 -40.08 -39.66 6.41
N PRO A 111 -40.18 -39.97 5.11
CA PRO A 111 -39.40 -39.28 4.08
C PRO A 111 -39.59 -37.75 4.04
N SER A 112 -40.71 -37.23 4.55
CA SER A 112 -40.99 -35.79 4.71
C SER A 112 -40.02 -35.08 5.66
N TRP A 113 -39.51 -35.76 6.68
CA TRP A 113 -38.54 -35.18 7.63
C TRP A 113 -37.23 -34.77 6.97
N SER A 114 -36.82 -35.50 5.93
CA SER A 114 -35.59 -35.19 5.18
C SER A 114 -35.62 -33.77 4.59
N MET A 115 -36.78 -33.30 4.12
CA MET A 115 -36.92 -31.97 3.53
C MET A 115 -36.74 -30.88 4.59
N TYR A 116 -37.37 -31.04 5.77
CA TYR A 116 -37.24 -30.10 6.87
C TYR A 116 -35.82 -30.07 7.44
N VAL A 117 -35.22 -31.23 7.67
CA VAL A 117 -33.86 -31.33 8.20
C VAL A 117 -32.85 -30.65 7.26
N LEU A 118 -33.00 -30.83 5.95
CA LEU A 118 -32.15 -30.16 4.96
C LEU A 118 -32.33 -28.63 4.99
N VAL A 119 -33.56 -28.12 5.10
CA VAL A 119 -33.80 -26.67 5.22
C VAL A 119 -33.16 -26.10 6.49
N PHE A 120 -33.42 -26.72 7.64
CA PHE A 120 -32.85 -26.25 8.91
C PHE A 120 -31.32 -26.33 8.93
N SER A 121 -30.74 -27.40 8.38
CA SER A 121 -29.28 -27.52 8.24
C SER A 121 -28.71 -26.45 7.32
N GLY A 122 -29.38 -26.15 6.20
CA GLY A 122 -28.97 -25.09 5.27
C GLY A 122 -28.99 -23.70 5.92
N ILE A 123 -30.00 -23.41 6.73
CA ILE A 123 -30.11 -22.17 7.52
C ILE A 123 -29.00 -22.12 8.57
N ALA A 124 -28.76 -23.22 9.30
CA ALA A 124 -27.71 -23.28 10.31
C ALA A 124 -26.32 -22.99 9.71
N PHE A 125 -25.99 -23.56 8.55
CA PHE A 125 -24.74 -23.25 7.85
C PHE A 125 -24.67 -21.80 7.35
N ALA A 126 -25.77 -21.22 6.86
CA ALA A 126 -25.83 -19.81 6.45
C ALA A 126 -25.60 -18.85 7.62
N VAL A 127 -26.21 -19.14 8.77
CA VAL A 127 -26.02 -18.39 10.02
C VAL A 127 -24.59 -18.54 10.54
N GLY A 128 -24.04 -19.76 10.50
CA GLY A 128 -22.63 -20.01 10.83
C GLY A 128 -21.67 -19.22 9.94
N HIS A 129 -21.97 -19.14 8.63
CA HIS A 129 -21.20 -18.34 7.68
C HIS A 129 -21.22 -16.85 8.04
N HIS A 130 -22.40 -16.31 8.38
CA HIS A 130 -22.54 -14.93 8.83
C HIS A 130 -21.71 -14.63 10.07
N PHE A 131 -21.82 -15.44 11.12
CA PHE A 131 -21.07 -15.21 12.37
C PHE A 131 -19.57 -15.37 12.19
N TYR A 132 -19.15 -16.32 11.35
CA TYR A 132 -17.75 -16.50 11.01
C TYR A 132 -17.17 -15.26 10.31
N TYR A 133 -17.84 -14.74 9.28
CA TYR A 133 -17.39 -13.52 8.58
C TYR A 133 -17.49 -12.26 9.45
N ARG A 134 -18.50 -12.18 10.32
CA ARG A 134 -18.59 -11.10 11.31
C ARG A 134 -17.42 -11.12 12.28
N GLY A 135 -16.96 -12.30 12.71
CA GLY A 135 -15.78 -12.46 13.56
C GLY A 135 -14.47 -12.05 12.87
N LEU A 136 -14.39 -12.21 11.54
CA LEU A 136 -13.22 -11.79 10.76
C LEU A 136 -13.21 -10.29 10.46
N HIS A 137 -14.37 -9.63 10.45
CA HIS A 137 -14.47 -8.22 10.08
C HIS A 137 -13.54 -7.32 10.92
N GLY A 138 -12.71 -6.52 10.25
CA GLY A 138 -11.74 -5.61 10.88
C GLY A 138 -10.51 -6.31 11.48
N GLN A 139 -10.42 -7.64 11.40
CA GLN A 139 -9.20 -8.36 11.81
C GLN A 139 -8.13 -8.32 10.71
N LEU A 140 -6.88 -8.50 11.13
CA LEU A 140 -5.74 -8.58 10.22
C LEU A 140 -5.92 -9.76 9.25
N ALA A 141 -5.61 -9.54 7.97
CA ALA A 141 -5.75 -10.52 6.90
C ALA A 141 -4.62 -11.58 6.94
N THR A 142 -4.56 -12.35 8.03
CA THR A 142 -3.68 -13.51 8.20
C THR A 142 -4.34 -14.78 7.66
N ASP A 143 -3.57 -15.66 7.02
CA ASP A 143 -4.07 -16.93 6.44
C ASP A 143 -5.31 -16.73 5.54
N GLN A 144 -5.19 -15.83 4.57
CA GLN A 144 -6.31 -15.44 3.70
C GLN A 144 -6.94 -16.64 3.00
N GLN A 145 -6.10 -17.56 2.50
CA GLN A 145 -6.56 -18.75 1.79
C GLN A 145 -7.37 -19.68 2.70
N GLY A 146 -6.89 -19.95 3.92
CA GLY A 146 -7.63 -20.77 4.89
C GLY A 146 -8.96 -20.13 5.26
N LYS A 147 -8.98 -18.82 5.50
CA LYS A 147 -10.20 -18.10 5.86
C LYS A 147 -11.25 -18.10 4.74
N PHE A 148 -10.84 -17.88 3.50
CA PHE A 148 -11.74 -17.95 2.33
C PHE A 148 -12.25 -19.37 2.07
N ARG A 149 -11.40 -20.39 2.19
CA ARG A 149 -11.80 -21.80 2.01
C ARG A 149 -12.85 -22.23 3.02
N TYR A 150 -12.73 -21.80 4.28
CA TYR A 150 -13.73 -22.11 5.31
C TYR A 150 -15.08 -21.45 5.02
N GLY A 151 -15.09 -20.19 4.56
CA GLY A 151 -16.31 -19.51 4.11
C GLY A 151 -16.95 -20.20 2.90
N ALA A 152 -16.14 -20.58 1.91
CA ALA A 152 -16.59 -21.34 0.75
C ALA A 152 -17.18 -22.71 1.13
N LEU A 153 -16.60 -23.39 2.13
CA LEU A 153 -17.13 -24.65 2.66
C LEU A 153 -18.53 -24.46 3.28
N LEU A 154 -18.70 -23.45 4.13
CA LEU A 154 -20.02 -23.13 4.72
C LEU A 154 -21.05 -22.74 3.66
N ALA A 155 -20.63 -21.97 2.65
CA ALA A 155 -21.47 -21.63 1.51
C ALA A 155 -21.90 -22.86 0.71
N PHE A 156 -20.97 -23.77 0.43
CA PHE A 156 -21.24 -25.01 -0.28
C PHE A 156 -22.20 -25.91 0.50
N LEU A 157 -21.98 -26.10 1.81
CA LEU A 157 -22.85 -26.92 2.65
C LEU A 157 -24.27 -26.36 2.72
N SER A 158 -24.41 -25.05 2.90
CA SER A 158 -25.72 -24.38 2.86
C SER A 158 -26.42 -24.56 1.51
N LYS A 159 -25.71 -24.32 0.40
CA LYS A 159 -26.21 -24.54 -0.97
C LYS A 159 -26.63 -25.98 -1.21
N ALA A 160 -25.81 -26.95 -0.80
CA ALA A 160 -26.10 -28.37 -0.97
C ALA A 160 -27.38 -28.76 -0.22
N CYS A 161 -27.56 -28.27 1.00
CA CYS A 161 -28.76 -28.51 1.80
C CYS A 161 -30.02 -27.91 1.14
N PHE A 162 -29.97 -26.64 0.73
CA PHE A 162 -31.10 -26.00 0.05
C PHE A 162 -31.44 -26.65 -1.28
N LEU A 163 -30.43 -26.94 -2.11
CA LEU A 163 -30.63 -27.58 -3.40
C LEU A 163 -31.28 -28.96 -3.25
N ASN A 164 -30.77 -29.80 -2.35
CA ASN A 164 -31.35 -31.13 -2.11
C ASN A 164 -32.79 -31.04 -1.59
N ALA A 165 -33.09 -30.07 -0.71
CA ALA A 165 -34.47 -29.83 -0.25
C ALA A 165 -35.40 -29.46 -1.42
N VAL A 166 -34.95 -28.58 -2.33
CA VAL A 166 -35.71 -28.19 -3.52
C VAL A 166 -35.88 -29.36 -4.49
N VAL A 167 -34.85 -30.17 -4.74
CA VAL A 167 -34.94 -31.34 -5.64
C VAL A 167 -35.95 -32.36 -5.09
N LEU A 168 -35.93 -32.64 -3.78
CA LEU A 168 -36.94 -33.50 -3.17
C LEU A 168 -38.35 -32.93 -3.35
N ALA A 169 -38.54 -31.63 -3.17
CA ALA A 169 -39.84 -30.98 -3.32
C ALA A 169 -40.34 -30.98 -4.76
N PHE A 170 -39.43 -30.74 -5.69
CA PHE A 170 -39.66 -30.78 -7.12
C PHE A 170 -40.20 -32.16 -7.53
N ARG A 171 -39.55 -33.25 -7.09
CA ARG A 171 -39.99 -34.62 -7.39
C ARG A 171 -41.42 -34.89 -6.91
N GLN A 172 -41.75 -34.48 -5.69
CA GLN A 172 -43.11 -34.65 -5.16
C GLN A 172 -44.14 -33.82 -5.94
N ARG A 173 -43.78 -32.61 -6.36
CA ARG A 173 -44.67 -31.76 -7.16
C ARG A 173 -44.90 -32.27 -8.58
N VAL A 174 -43.88 -32.81 -9.23
CA VAL A 174 -44.02 -33.44 -10.56
C VAL A 174 -44.95 -34.65 -10.47
N LEU A 175 -44.78 -35.52 -9.46
CA LEU A 175 -45.64 -36.69 -9.25
C LEU A 175 -47.11 -36.32 -9.06
N MET A 176 -47.39 -35.34 -8.22
CA MET A 176 -48.73 -34.83 -7.99
C MET A 176 -49.35 -34.25 -9.28
N MET A 177 -48.56 -33.56 -10.10
CA MET A 177 -49.03 -32.98 -11.36
C MET A 177 -49.46 -34.04 -12.37
N ILE A 178 -48.67 -35.11 -12.52
CA ILE A 178 -48.96 -36.23 -13.44
C ILE A 178 -50.31 -36.89 -13.11
N ARG A 179 -50.72 -36.89 -11.83
CA ARG A 179 -52.03 -37.43 -11.42
C ARG A 179 -53.19 -36.50 -11.74
N ARG A 180 -52.96 -35.18 -11.72
CA ARG A 180 -54.03 -34.18 -11.86
C ARG A 180 -54.23 -33.71 -13.29
N LYS A 181 -53.23 -33.85 -14.15
CA LYS A 181 -53.25 -33.34 -15.52
C LYS A 181 -52.68 -34.36 -16.50
N MET A 182 -53.38 -34.54 -17.62
CA MET A 182 -52.84 -35.24 -18.78
C MET A 182 -51.85 -34.33 -19.49
N LEU A 183 -50.63 -34.81 -19.71
CA LEU A 183 -49.54 -34.10 -20.37
C LEU A 183 -49.05 -34.92 -21.55
N THR A 184 -48.47 -34.27 -22.56
CA THR A 184 -47.79 -35.02 -23.64
C THR A 184 -46.60 -35.80 -23.09
N LEU A 185 -46.26 -36.92 -23.73
CA LEU A 185 -45.14 -37.77 -23.33
C LEU A 185 -43.80 -37.01 -23.35
N SER A 186 -43.60 -36.13 -24.33
CA SER A 186 -42.41 -35.26 -24.42
C SER A 186 -42.30 -34.28 -23.25
N THR A 187 -43.43 -33.74 -22.79
CA THR A 187 -43.48 -32.84 -21.62
C THR A 187 -43.24 -33.58 -20.31
N LEU A 188 -43.73 -34.82 -20.19
CA LEU A 188 -43.48 -35.67 -19.04
C LEU A 188 -42.00 -36.08 -18.93
N ASP A 189 -41.39 -36.45 -20.06
CA ASP A 189 -39.95 -36.76 -20.14
C ASP A 189 -39.10 -35.53 -19.79
N SER A 190 -39.46 -34.36 -20.35
CA SER A 190 -38.83 -33.08 -20.01
C SER A 190 -38.93 -32.76 -18.51
N LEU A 191 -40.09 -32.98 -17.87
CA LEU A 191 -40.27 -32.70 -16.43
C LEU A 191 -39.44 -33.62 -15.53
N PHE A 192 -39.23 -34.88 -15.93
CA PHE A 192 -38.37 -35.79 -15.18
C PHE A 192 -36.88 -35.51 -15.40
N ALA A 193 -36.51 -35.15 -16.62
CA ALA A 193 -35.15 -34.74 -16.96
C ALA A 193 -34.80 -33.36 -16.41
N ALA A 194 -35.77 -32.50 -16.06
CA ALA A 194 -35.55 -31.08 -15.79
C ALA A 194 -34.49 -30.75 -14.73
N SER A 195 -34.31 -31.59 -13.70
CA SER A 195 -33.28 -31.37 -12.68
C SER A 195 -31.86 -31.74 -13.13
N GLU A 196 -31.74 -32.48 -14.23
CA GLU A 196 -30.48 -33.08 -14.73
C GLU A 196 -30.14 -32.60 -16.15
N ASP A 197 -31.14 -32.19 -16.94
CA ASP A 197 -31.04 -31.67 -18.29
C ASP A 197 -31.67 -30.27 -18.41
N LEU A 198 -30.88 -29.31 -18.88
CA LEU A 198 -31.29 -27.92 -19.10
C LEU A 198 -32.24 -27.78 -20.30
N THR A 199 -32.18 -28.70 -21.28
CA THR A 199 -33.02 -28.61 -22.48
C THR A 199 -34.52 -28.73 -22.17
N ALA A 200 -34.86 -29.34 -21.03
CA ALA A 200 -36.21 -29.38 -20.50
C ALA A 200 -36.84 -27.99 -20.29
N LEU A 201 -36.03 -26.94 -20.07
CA LEU A 201 -36.50 -25.56 -19.95
C LEU A 201 -37.05 -24.98 -21.26
N LEU A 202 -36.72 -25.59 -22.40
CA LEU A 202 -37.19 -25.16 -23.73
C LEU A 202 -38.59 -25.67 -24.06
N ASN A 203 -39.15 -26.60 -23.26
CA ASN A 203 -40.49 -27.12 -23.49
C ASN A 203 -41.56 -26.09 -23.07
N TRP A 204 -42.22 -25.48 -24.07
CA TRP A 204 -43.24 -24.45 -23.85
C TRP A 204 -44.49 -24.97 -23.13
N GLU A 205 -44.90 -26.21 -23.40
CA GLU A 205 -46.06 -26.83 -22.76
C GLU A 205 -45.82 -27.01 -21.25
N ALA A 206 -44.59 -27.32 -20.84
CA ALA A 206 -44.18 -27.37 -19.44
C ALA A 206 -44.32 -25.99 -18.75
N TRP A 207 -44.00 -24.89 -19.44
CA TRP A 207 -44.18 -23.54 -18.90
C TRP A 207 -45.65 -23.15 -18.68
N VAL A 208 -46.55 -23.58 -19.57
CA VAL A 208 -47.97 -23.28 -19.43
C VAL A 208 -48.59 -24.12 -18.31
N ASN A 209 -48.27 -25.41 -18.26
CA ASN A 209 -48.96 -26.37 -17.41
C ASN A 209 -48.31 -26.59 -16.04
N ALA A 210 -46.99 -26.35 -15.93
CA ALA A 210 -46.13 -26.67 -14.79
C ALA A 210 -45.30 -25.48 -14.29
N LYS A 211 -45.86 -24.25 -14.33
CA LYS A 211 -45.20 -22.98 -13.94
C LYS A 211 -44.33 -23.07 -12.68
N PHE A 212 -44.84 -23.67 -11.62
CA PHE A 212 -44.12 -23.79 -10.34
C PHE A 212 -42.94 -24.77 -10.43
N ALA A 213 -43.11 -25.91 -11.10
CA ALA A 213 -42.03 -26.88 -11.29
C ALA A 213 -40.90 -26.28 -12.15
N MET A 214 -41.25 -25.53 -13.21
CA MET A 214 -40.26 -24.82 -14.03
C MET A 214 -39.49 -23.73 -13.27
N ALA A 215 -40.16 -23.00 -12.37
CA ALA A 215 -39.50 -22.04 -11.49
C ALA A 215 -38.49 -22.71 -10.53
N LEU A 216 -38.81 -23.88 -9.99
CA LEU A 216 -37.88 -24.67 -9.17
C LEU A 216 -36.71 -25.20 -10.00
N THR A 217 -36.95 -25.62 -11.25
CA THR A 217 -35.90 -26.02 -12.19
C THR A 217 -34.91 -24.87 -12.42
N ILE A 218 -35.38 -23.64 -12.65
CA ILE A 218 -34.50 -22.48 -12.76
C ILE A 218 -33.65 -22.29 -11.51
N PHE A 219 -34.24 -22.45 -10.32
CA PHE A 219 -33.47 -22.36 -9.07
C PHE A 219 -32.39 -23.46 -8.95
N ILE A 220 -32.70 -24.69 -9.35
CA ILE A 220 -31.72 -25.81 -9.37
C ILE A 220 -30.50 -25.43 -10.21
N TRP A 221 -30.73 -24.91 -11.42
CA TRP A 221 -29.67 -24.51 -12.35
C TRP A 221 -28.95 -23.22 -11.94
N THR A 222 -29.61 -22.30 -11.26
CA THR A 222 -29.00 -21.06 -10.74
C THR A 222 -28.38 -21.22 -9.35
N SER A 223 -28.54 -22.38 -8.70
CA SER A 223 -27.98 -22.66 -7.37
C SER A 223 -26.47 -22.45 -7.22
N PRO A 224 -25.60 -22.63 -8.25
CA PRO A 224 -24.18 -22.29 -8.14
C PRO A 224 -23.92 -20.80 -7.83
N LEU A 225 -24.83 -19.89 -8.22
CA LEU A 225 -24.71 -18.46 -7.93
C LEU A 225 -24.70 -18.16 -6.43
N ILE A 226 -25.33 -19.01 -5.61
CA ILE A 226 -25.31 -18.88 -4.15
C ILE A 226 -23.88 -18.91 -3.65
N VAL A 227 -23.07 -19.88 -4.09
CA VAL A 227 -21.68 -20.01 -3.67
C VAL A 227 -20.81 -18.90 -4.25
N ILE A 228 -21.03 -18.52 -5.51
CA ILE A 228 -20.27 -17.47 -6.18
C ILE A 228 -20.46 -16.12 -5.47
N PHE A 229 -21.71 -15.69 -5.26
CA PHE A 229 -21.97 -14.39 -4.65
C PHE A 229 -21.62 -14.35 -3.17
N THR A 230 -21.83 -15.44 -2.43
CA THR A 230 -21.45 -15.49 -1.01
C THR A 230 -19.93 -15.46 -0.83
N SER A 231 -19.16 -16.06 -1.75
CA SER A 231 -17.68 -16.02 -1.72
C SER A 231 -17.13 -14.61 -1.92
N TYR A 232 -17.85 -13.72 -2.60
CA TYR A 232 -17.42 -12.32 -2.81
C TYR A 232 -17.70 -11.39 -1.62
N THR A 233 -18.41 -11.87 -0.59
CA THR A 233 -18.84 -11.01 0.54
C THR A 233 -17.74 -10.72 1.57
N LEU A 234 -16.63 -11.46 1.52
CA LEU A 234 -15.44 -11.18 2.32
C LEU A 234 -14.32 -10.73 1.38
N THR A 235 -13.82 -9.52 1.58
CA THR A 235 -12.72 -8.95 0.80
C THR A 235 -11.59 -8.51 1.74
N VAL A 236 -10.42 -8.26 1.18
CA VAL A 236 -9.29 -7.68 1.92
C VAL A 236 -9.11 -6.25 1.46
N VAL A 237 -9.16 -5.32 2.41
CA VAL A 237 -9.03 -3.88 2.14
C VAL A 237 -7.90 -3.33 3.02
N PRO A 238 -7.02 -2.46 2.50
CA PRO A 238 -6.05 -1.76 3.33
C PRO A 238 -6.82 -0.82 4.27
N GLN A 239 -6.67 -1.04 5.57
CA GLN A 239 -7.24 -0.18 6.60
C GLN A 239 -6.11 0.52 7.37
N ARG A 240 -6.30 1.82 7.61
CA ARG A 240 -5.42 2.62 8.45
C ARG A 240 -5.80 2.36 9.91
N LYS A 241 -4.92 1.67 10.65
CA LYS A 241 -5.07 1.54 12.09
C LYS A 241 -4.28 2.65 12.77
N GLU A 242 -4.98 3.56 13.42
CA GLU A 242 -4.40 4.68 14.15
C GLU A 242 -4.33 4.37 15.65
N GLU A 243 -3.23 4.79 16.27
CA GLU A 243 -2.98 4.67 17.71
C GLU A 243 -2.44 6.01 18.22
N ILE A 244 -3.17 6.64 19.14
CA ILE A 244 -2.69 7.80 19.89
C ILE A 244 -1.74 7.25 20.97
N THR A 245 -0.47 7.58 20.87
CA THR A 245 0.59 7.06 21.74
C THR A 245 1.60 8.16 22.06
N ARG A 246 2.67 7.81 22.78
CA ARG A 246 3.86 8.64 22.87
C ARG A 246 4.97 8.04 21.99
N CYS A 247 5.68 8.89 21.27
CA CYS A 247 6.81 8.55 20.41
C CYS A 247 8.11 9.00 21.08
N GLN A 248 9.14 8.17 20.96
CA GLN A 248 10.48 8.50 21.42
C GLN A 248 11.15 9.47 20.45
N ASN A 249 12.26 10.07 20.89
CA ASN A 249 13.20 10.75 20.02
C ASN A 249 12.68 11.98 19.25
N VAL A 250 11.53 12.53 19.66
CA VAL A 250 10.94 13.73 19.06
C VAL A 250 11.73 14.96 19.53
N ARG A 251 12.20 15.74 18.58
CA ARG A 251 13.00 16.95 18.81
C ARG A 251 12.23 18.18 18.35
N THR A 252 12.51 19.31 18.99
CA THR A 252 12.00 20.64 18.64
C THR A 252 13.15 21.62 18.55
N LEU A 253 12.85 22.87 18.23
CA LEU A 253 13.84 23.94 18.20
C LEU A 253 13.69 24.85 19.43
N ASN A 254 14.81 25.30 19.96
CA ASN A 254 14.88 26.30 21.00
C ASN A 254 16.16 27.15 20.84
N PHE A 255 16.02 28.32 20.23
CA PHE A 255 17.15 29.23 20.02
C PHE A 255 17.64 29.93 21.29
N THR A 256 16.90 29.85 22.42
CA THR A 256 17.35 30.48 23.69
C THR A 256 18.65 29.86 24.22
N HIS A 257 18.98 28.65 23.80
CA HIS A 257 20.29 28.03 24.06
C HIS A 257 21.46 28.83 23.53
N GLU A 258 21.26 29.60 22.46
CA GLU A 258 22.30 30.46 21.88
C GLU A 258 22.72 31.59 22.83
N GLU A 259 21.86 31.99 23.78
CA GLU A 259 22.19 33.00 24.79
C GLU A 259 23.34 32.55 25.71
N THR A 260 23.49 31.24 25.91
CA THR A 260 24.41 30.66 26.88
C THR A 260 25.53 29.84 26.24
N VAL A 261 25.28 29.22 25.08
CA VAL A 261 26.28 28.43 24.36
C VAL A 261 27.53 29.27 24.12
N TYR A 262 28.70 28.73 24.47
CA TYR A 262 29.96 29.42 24.31
C TYR A 262 30.95 28.57 23.52
N TRP A 263 31.48 29.10 22.43
CA TRP A 263 32.32 28.31 21.54
C TRP A 263 33.71 27.96 22.11
N ARG A 264 34.21 28.71 23.12
CA ARG A 264 35.46 28.37 23.83
C ARG A 264 35.25 27.40 24.98
N ASP A 265 34.03 27.32 25.51
CA ASP A 265 33.63 26.32 26.50
C ASP A 265 32.32 25.67 26.02
N PRO A 266 32.39 24.86 24.96
CA PRO A 266 31.21 24.31 24.31
C PRO A 266 30.50 23.34 25.25
N VAL A 267 29.17 23.48 25.32
CA VAL A 267 28.30 22.53 26.03
C VAL A 267 28.53 21.14 25.46
N ARG A 268 28.59 20.16 26.35
CA ARG A 268 28.71 18.75 25.98
C ARG A 268 27.49 17.97 26.42
N VAL A 269 26.92 17.21 25.50
CA VAL A 269 25.90 16.20 25.78
C VAL A 269 26.52 14.85 25.47
N ASP A 270 26.57 13.97 26.46
CA ASP A 270 27.15 12.62 26.35
C ASP A 270 28.59 12.60 25.78
N GLY A 271 29.38 13.61 26.13
CA GLY A 271 30.79 13.75 25.71
C GLY A 271 31.00 14.41 24.35
N TYR A 272 29.93 14.66 23.57
CA TYR A 272 29.97 15.33 22.27
C TYR A 272 29.68 16.82 22.39
N PHE A 273 30.32 17.62 21.54
CA PHE A 273 30.13 19.07 21.51
C PHE A 273 28.85 19.47 20.80
N GLU A 274 28.13 20.42 21.39
CA GLU A 274 27.07 21.16 20.73
C GLU A 274 27.66 22.29 19.85
N SER A 275 27.03 22.55 18.71
CA SER A 275 27.47 23.54 17.72
C SER A 275 26.51 24.71 17.66
N SER A 276 27.04 25.93 17.87
CA SER A 276 26.30 27.19 17.71
C SER A 276 25.88 27.42 16.27
N VAL A 277 24.76 28.14 16.09
CA VAL A 277 24.30 28.65 14.78
C VAL A 277 25.29 29.67 14.20
N SER A 278 26.00 30.40 15.07
CA SER A 278 26.84 31.54 14.71
C SER A 278 28.33 31.24 14.86
N LEU A 279 29.13 31.87 13.99
CA LEU A 279 30.58 31.92 14.05
C LEU A 279 31.01 33.28 14.64
N TRP A 280 32.06 33.25 15.45
CA TRP A 280 32.49 34.36 16.30
C TRP A 280 33.93 34.78 16.02
N ASN A 281 34.16 36.08 15.97
CA ASN A 281 35.48 36.72 16.07
C ASN A 281 35.66 37.32 17.47
N SER A 282 36.88 37.73 17.81
CA SER A 282 37.18 38.27 19.14
C SER A 282 38.15 39.45 19.09
N THR A 283 37.99 40.41 19.99
CA THR A 283 38.98 41.46 20.24
C THR A 283 40.01 41.06 21.30
N ALA A 284 39.74 40.01 22.10
CA ALA A 284 40.64 39.55 23.16
C ALA A 284 41.93 38.89 22.60
N PRO A 285 43.06 38.94 23.31
CA PRO A 285 44.32 38.34 22.87
C PRO A 285 44.26 36.84 22.53
N PRO A 286 45.23 36.30 21.76
CA PRO A 286 45.32 34.87 21.43
C PRO A 286 45.23 33.96 22.66
N GLY A 287 44.24 33.06 22.65
CA GLY A 287 44.05 32.09 23.74
C GLY A 287 43.34 32.63 24.98
N GLU A 288 43.00 33.92 25.01
CA GLU A 288 42.32 34.54 26.14
C GLU A 288 40.80 34.62 25.92
N VAL A 289 40.07 34.59 27.04
CA VAL A 289 38.62 34.83 27.10
C VAL A 289 38.42 36.32 27.39
N PRO A 290 37.51 37.01 26.69
CA PRO A 290 37.24 38.43 26.96
C PRO A 290 36.92 38.70 28.44
N ASP A 291 37.65 39.61 29.07
CA ASP A 291 37.39 40.02 30.45
C ASP A 291 36.17 40.95 30.52
N LYS A 292 35.15 40.56 31.30
CA LYS A 292 33.94 41.36 31.51
C LYS A 292 34.21 42.73 32.14
N ASN A 293 35.34 42.89 32.82
CA ASN A 293 35.73 44.16 33.43
C ASN A 293 36.39 45.12 32.44
N LYS A 294 36.80 44.62 31.25
CA LYS A 294 37.43 45.41 30.20
C LYS A 294 36.45 45.59 29.05
N PRO A 295 35.85 46.79 28.88
CA PRO A 295 34.84 47.01 27.84
C PRO A 295 35.37 46.91 26.40
N GLU A 296 36.69 46.84 26.23
CA GLU A 296 37.35 46.72 24.93
C GLU A 296 37.55 45.26 24.49
N GLU A 297 37.36 44.30 25.41
CA GLU A 297 37.46 42.88 25.14
C GLU A 297 36.05 42.28 25.00
N PHE A 298 35.70 41.83 23.80
CA PHE A 298 34.41 41.16 23.53
C PHE A 298 34.50 40.23 22.32
N ASP A 299 33.57 39.27 22.25
CA ASP A 299 33.34 38.43 21.08
C ASP A 299 32.24 39.04 20.23
N TYR A 300 32.38 38.96 18.90
CA TYR A 300 31.42 39.55 17.97
C TYR A 300 31.11 38.67 16.76
N PHE A 301 29.92 38.86 16.19
CA PHE A 301 29.44 38.05 15.08
C PHE A 301 30.29 38.24 13.81
N THR A 302 30.58 37.15 13.10
CA THR A 302 31.25 37.21 11.78
C THR A 302 30.46 36.54 10.66
N ALA A 303 29.88 35.38 10.90
CA ALA A 303 29.16 34.61 9.90
C ALA A 303 28.28 33.53 10.56
N ALA A 304 27.45 32.86 9.78
CA ALA A 304 26.85 31.59 10.19
C ALA A 304 27.91 30.48 10.36
N SER A 305 27.65 29.51 11.25
CA SER A 305 28.53 28.38 11.47
C SER A 305 28.58 27.45 10.25
N ARG A 306 29.70 26.75 10.06
CA ARG A 306 29.87 25.83 8.91
C ARG A 306 28.86 24.68 8.94
N GLN A 307 28.52 24.23 10.14
CA GLN A 307 27.51 23.22 10.41
C GLN A 307 26.14 23.68 9.90
N PHE A 308 25.71 24.87 10.31
CA PHE A 308 24.44 25.43 9.84
C PHE A 308 24.45 25.72 8.33
N ASN A 309 25.53 26.26 7.77
CA ASN A 309 25.64 26.48 6.32
C ASN A 309 25.44 25.19 5.53
N THR A 310 26.00 24.07 6.04
CA THR A 310 25.82 22.76 5.42
C THR A 310 24.35 22.32 5.44
N ILE A 311 23.63 22.59 6.53
CA ILE A 311 22.20 22.29 6.66
C ILE A 311 21.38 23.13 5.67
N ALA A 312 21.63 24.45 5.61
CA ALA A 312 20.92 25.37 4.72
C ALA A 312 21.14 25.03 3.23
N LEU A 313 22.38 24.80 2.81
CA LEU A 313 22.72 24.45 1.43
C LEU A 313 22.17 23.07 1.03
N LYS A 314 22.24 22.07 1.90
CA LYS A 314 21.60 20.78 1.64
C LYS A 314 20.08 20.93 1.49
N THR A 315 19.45 21.84 2.22
CA THR A 315 18.00 22.10 2.13
C THR A 315 17.68 22.72 0.77
N ALA A 316 18.50 23.66 0.31
CA ALA A 316 18.42 24.23 -1.03
C ALA A 316 18.51 23.14 -2.11
N TYR A 317 19.53 22.27 -2.04
CA TYR A 317 19.80 21.26 -3.08
C TYR A 317 18.83 20.10 -3.08
N THR A 318 18.37 19.68 -1.89
CA THR A 318 17.35 18.63 -1.74
C THR A 318 15.96 19.17 -2.07
N GLN A 319 15.79 20.50 -2.05
CA GLN A 319 14.53 21.20 -2.33
C GLN A 319 13.38 20.88 -1.36
N GLN A 320 13.72 20.40 -0.16
CA GLN A 320 12.81 20.06 0.92
C GLN A 320 13.56 20.04 2.26
N ALA A 321 12.82 20.04 3.37
CA ALA A 321 13.40 19.86 4.70
C ALA A 321 14.18 18.53 4.79
N ILE A 322 15.36 18.59 5.40
CA ILE A 322 16.23 17.43 5.58
C ILE A 322 15.83 16.74 6.87
N MET A 323 15.72 15.41 6.81
CA MET A 323 15.59 14.58 7.99
C MET A 323 16.88 13.82 8.26
N ARG A 324 17.17 13.55 9.54
CA ARG A 324 18.28 12.66 9.89
C ARG A 324 18.00 11.24 9.37
N PRO A 325 19.03 10.48 8.99
CA PRO A 325 18.88 9.06 8.69
C PRO A 325 18.23 8.33 9.87
N LYS A 326 17.37 7.35 9.58
CA LYS A 326 16.66 6.50 10.58
C LYS A 326 15.63 7.20 11.49
N ALA A 327 15.44 8.52 11.40
CA ALA A 327 14.42 9.23 12.17
C ALA A 327 13.02 8.57 12.15
N PRO A 328 12.46 8.15 11.00
CA PRO A 328 11.13 7.52 10.99
C PRO A 328 11.06 6.25 11.85
N ALA A 329 12.09 5.40 11.79
CA ALA A 329 12.12 4.16 12.55
C ALA A 329 12.38 4.38 14.05
N GLU A 330 13.22 5.37 14.39
CA GLU A 330 13.54 5.75 15.77
C GLU A 330 12.40 6.48 16.48
N ILE A 331 11.61 7.27 15.74
CA ILE A 331 10.52 8.07 16.30
C ILE A 331 9.20 7.28 16.30
N CYS A 332 8.82 6.76 15.13
CA CYS A 332 7.51 6.11 14.96
C CYS A 332 7.54 4.62 15.34
N GLY A 333 8.72 3.99 15.32
CA GLY A 333 8.89 2.55 15.40
C GLY A 333 8.89 1.88 14.02
N ARG A 334 9.56 0.72 13.90
CA ARG A 334 9.66 0.01 12.62
C ARG A 334 8.28 -0.38 12.08
N GLY A 335 8.01 0.00 10.83
CA GLY A 335 6.76 -0.32 10.14
C GLY A 335 5.57 0.58 10.50
N TRP A 336 5.78 1.62 11.32
CA TRP A 336 4.76 2.61 11.66
C TRP A 336 5.08 3.95 11.01
N ASN A 337 4.04 4.61 10.52
CA ASN A 337 4.09 6.03 10.23
C ASN A 337 3.61 6.79 11.47
N CYS A 338 4.07 8.01 11.68
CA CYS A 338 3.57 8.83 12.77
C CYS A 338 3.53 10.31 12.40
N SER A 339 2.69 11.03 13.12
CA SER A 339 2.51 12.47 13.03
C SER A 339 2.47 13.04 14.43
N TYR A 340 3.12 14.17 14.60
CA TYR A 340 3.20 14.92 15.85
C TYR A 340 3.34 16.40 15.50
N THR A 341 2.97 17.25 16.45
CA THR A 341 3.06 18.70 16.31
C THR A 341 4.09 19.21 17.30
N ILE A 342 5.07 19.97 16.79
CA ILE A 342 6.04 20.70 17.62
C ILE A 342 5.75 22.19 17.53
N GLU A 343 5.99 22.90 18.63
CA GLU A 343 5.89 24.35 18.72
C GLU A 343 7.26 24.90 19.12
N PHE A 344 7.71 25.95 18.44
CA PHE A 344 8.96 26.62 18.74
C PHE A 344 8.93 28.09 18.33
N VAL A 345 9.86 28.86 18.88
CA VAL A 345 10.11 30.26 18.50
C VAL A 345 11.40 30.31 17.70
N GLY A 346 11.35 30.91 16.52
CA GLY A 346 12.51 31.10 15.65
C GLY A 346 12.40 32.38 14.83
N PRO A 347 13.43 32.71 14.04
CA PRO A 347 13.40 33.86 13.14
C PRO A 347 12.37 33.61 12.02
N GLY A 348 11.84 34.68 11.44
CA GLY A 348 10.78 34.58 10.43
C GLY A 348 10.69 35.83 9.57
N TYR A 349 10.45 35.65 8.28
CA TYR A 349 10.12 36.73 7.35
C TYR A 349 8.65 36.70 6.98
N LYS A 350 8.10 37.86 6.66
CA LYS A 350 6.66 38.04 6.61
C LYS A 350 6.23 38.83 5.38
N CYS A 351 5.62 38.20 4.38
CA CYS A 351 5.42 38.82 3.05
C CYS A 351 4.40 39.96 3.00
N THR A 352 4.71 41.00 2.24
CA THR A 352 3.76 42.03 1.79
C THR A 352 3.99 42.41 0.33
N GLY A 353 2.91 42.49 -0.45
CA GLY A 353 2.96 42.99 -1.83
C GLY A 353 2.93 44.51 -1.88
N LEU A 354 3.89 45.12 -2.58
CA LEU A 354 4.08 46.57 -2.63
C LEU A 354 3.67 47.21 -3.95
N ALA A 355 3.83 46.49 -5.07
CA ALA A 355 3.37 46.92 -6.38
C ALA A 355 3.04 45.71 -7.26
N SER A 356 2.08 45.88 -8.15
CA SER A 356 1.74 44.91 -9.20
C SER A 356 1.29 45.64 -10.44
N GLY A 357 1.88 45.33 -11.59
CA GLY A 357 1.56 45.92 -12.88
C GLY A 357 2.56 46.96 -13.37
N VAL A 358 2.53 47.21 -14.68
CA VAL A 358 3.46 48.10 -15.39
C VAL A 358 3.29 49.55 -14.90
N LYS A 359 4.39 50.19 -14.49
CA LYS A 359 4.42 51.56 -13.93
C LYS A 359 3.55 51.74 -12.68
N ALA A 360 3.24 50.65 -11.97
CA ALA A 360 2.57 50.74 -10.68
C ALA A 360 3.48 51.46 -9.67
N LYS A 361 2.90 52.40 -8.91
CA LYS A 361 3.60 53.13 -7.85
C LYS A 361 3.89 52.18 -6.68
N VAL A 362 5.16 52.09 -6.29
CA VAL A 362 5.59 51.21 -5.19
C VAL A 362 5.15 51.80 -3.85
N LYS A 363 4.46 50.99 -3.04
CA LYS A 363 4.07 51.35 -1.68
C LYS A 363 5.28 51.29 -0.74
N LYS A 364 5.32 52.16 0.27
CA LYS A 364 6.30 52.08 1.35
C LYS A 364 5.99 50.91 2.29
N LEU A 365 7.04 50.34 2.88
CA LEU A 365 6.92 49.31 3.90
C LEU A 365 7.23 49.92 5.27
N GLY A 366 6.19 50.39 5.96
CA GLY A 366 6.38 51.26 7.12
C GLY A 366 7.14 52.53 6.70
N ASP A 367 8.29 52.77 7.33
CA ASP A 367 9.18 53.89 7.02
C ASP A 367 10.21 53.59 5.92
N ALA A 368 10.30 52.34 5.46
CA ALA A 368 11.29 51.92 4.48
C ALA A 368 10.79 52.08 3.03
N GLU A 369 11.65 52.64 2.18
CA GLU A 369 11.41 52.82 0.75
C GLU A 369 12.12 51.72 -0.07
N CYS A 370 11.41 51.17 -1.05
CA CYS A 370 11.96 50.19 -1.99
C CYS A 370 13.08 50.83 -2.83
N PRO A 371 14.25 50.17 -3.00
CA PRO A 371 15.39 50.72 -3.74
C PRO A 371 15.19 50.81 -5.26
N PHE A 372 14.13 50.20 -5.80
CA PHE A 372 13.87 50.14 -7.24
C PHE A 372 12.36 50.20 -7.55
N ASP A 373 12.06 50.62 -8.79
CA ASP A 373 10.70 50.72 -9.32
C ASP A 373 10.36 49.55 -10.25
N THR A 374 9.08 49.42 -10.63
CA THR A 374 8.61 48.40 -11.60
C THR A 374 9.22 48.56 -13.00
N SER A 375 9.85 49.69 -13.30
CA SER A 375 10.47 49.99 -14.60
C SER A 375 11.72 49.15 -14.90
N VAL A 376 12.41 48.64 -13.88
CA VAL A 376 13.60 47.79 -14.06
C VAL A 376 13.23 46.36 -14.45
N LEU A 377 11.97 45.95 -14.20
CA LEU A 377 11.45 44.62 -14.45
C LEU A 377 10.81 44.51 -15.84
N ALA A 378 10.81 43.30 -16.39
CA ALA A 378 10.05 42.98 -17.60
C ALA A 378 8.56 43.32 -17.40
N PRO A 379 7.89 43.93 -18.40
CA PRO A 379 8.36 44.07 -19.78
C PRO A 379 9.10 45.39 -20.10
N MET A 380 9.14 46.37 -19.18
CA MET A 380 9.77 47.67 -19.43
C MET A 380 11.29 47.60 -19.37
N GLY A 381 11.79 46.89 -18.37
CA GLY A 381 13.20 46.56 -18.21
C GLY A 381 13.50 45.15 -18.70
N ASN A 382 14.72 44.71 -18.44
CA ASN A 382 15.25 43.44 -18.91
C ASN A 382 15.39 42.40 -17.78
N LEU A 383 15.08 42.75 -16.53
CA LEU A 383 15.12 41.85 -15.39
C LEU A 383 13.80 41.09 -15.25
N THR A 384 13.87 39.76 -15.20
CA THR A 384 12.72 38.92 -14.83
C THR A 384 12.71 38.56 -13.36
N TYR A 385 13.86 38.68 -12.69
CA TYR A 385 14.03 38.54 -11.26
C TYR A 385 15.10 39.51 -10.75
N TYR A 386 14.82 40.16 -9.63
CA TYR A 386 15.75 41.05 -8.96
C TYR A 386 15.51 40.98 -7.45
N ALA A 387 16.48 40.42 -6.73
CA ALA A 387 16.50 40.38 -5.29
C ALA A 387 17.65 41.25 -4.77
N MET A 388 17.32 42.19 -3.88
CA MET A 388 18.29 42.99 -3.14
C MET A 388 18.07 42.72 -1.65
N LEU A 389 18.85 41.78 -1.12
CA LEU A 389 18.58 41.19 0.20
C LEU A 389 19.57 41.62 1.27
N ASP A 390 20.77 42.05 0.88
CA ASP A 390 21.91 42.41 1.74
C ASP A 390 21.99 43.91 2.07
N ARG A 391 20.94 44.69 1.75
CA ARG A 391 20.94 46.13 1.99
C ARG A 391 20.88 46.43 3.49
N GLY A 392 21.92 47.09 4.00
CA GLY A 392 22.07 47.33 5.43
C GLY A 392 22.59 46.12 6.20
N ASP A 393 23.14 45.11 5.53
CA ASP A 393 23.80 43.98 6.18
C ASP A 393 25.24 44.35 6.62
N TYR A 394 25.82 43.54 7.50
CA TYR A 394 27.15 43.76 8.05
C TYR A 394 28.24 43.37 7.05
N GLU A 395 29.23 44.25 6.88
CA GLU A 395 30.42 43.93 6.09
C GLU A 395 31.36 43.01 6.88
N ASN A 396 31.85 41.94 6.25
CA ASN A 396 32.81 41.02 6.85
C ASN A 396 34.18 41.12 6.14
N PRO A 397 35.28 41.43 6.85
CA PRO A 397 35.37 41.77 8.27
C PRO A 397 34.94 43.22 8.54
N GLN A 398 34.25 43.46 9.67
CA GLN A 398 33.67 44.77 10.04
C GLN A 398 34.70 45.88 10.23
N MET A 399 35.95 45.50 10.53
CA MET A 399 37.13 46.39 10.58
C MET A 399 38.33 45.67 9.94
N VAL A 400 39.40 46.41 9.63
CA VAL A 400 40.66 45.79 9.21
C VAL A 400 41.20 44.97 10.38
N ALA A 401 41.30 43.66 10.16
CA ALA A 401 41.58 42.69 11.20
C ALA A 401 42.69 41.71 10.82
N GLU A 402 43.24 41.04 11.83
CA GLU A 402 44.18 39.91 11.72
C GLU A 402 43.44 38.56 11.85
N ALA A 403 44.18 37.47 12.01
CA ALA A 403 43.62 36.14 12.21
C ALA A 403 42.66 36.11 13.42
N GLY A 404 41.51 35.45 13.25
CA GLY A 404 40.44 35.41 14.27
C GLY A 404 39.61 36.70 14.37
N GLY A 405 39.74 37.60 13.39
CA GLY A 405 38.98 38.86 13.33
C GLY A 405 39.48 39.96 14.26
N ARG A 406 40.62 39.77 14.94
CA ARG A 406 41.16 40.81 15.85
C ARG A 406 41.43 42.12 15.12
N PRO A 407 40.84 43.26 15.53
CA PRO A 407 41.12 44.53 14.88
C PRO A 407 42.61 44.90 14.97
N LYS A 408 43.20 45.35 13.85
CA LYS A 408 44.58 45.88 13.84
C LYS A 408 44.70 47.21 14.59
N ALA A 409 43.61 47.97 14.64
CA ALA A 409 43.56 49.21 15.38
C ALA A 409 43.62 48.93 16.89
N LYS A 410 44.40 49.71 17.63
CA LYS A 410 44.36 49.66 19.09
C LYS A 410 43.09 50.33 19.61
N PRO A 411 42.57 49.90 20.77
CA PRO A 411 41.45 50.58 21.41
C PRO A 411 41.77 52.05 21.78
N PRO A 412 40.75 52.92 21.98
CA PRO A 412 39.33 52.60 22.00
C PRO A 412 38.74 52.37 20.60
N TYR A 413 37.92 51.33 20.48
CA TYR A 413 37.23 50.97 19.25
C TYR A 413 36.12 51.98 18.90
N PRO A 414 35.71 52.07 17.62
CA PRO A 414 34.53 52.83 17.23
C PRO A 414 33.32 52.42 18.07
N ARG A 415 32.49 53.40 18.48
CA ARG A 415 31.32 53.16 19.35
C ARG A 415 30.39 52.06 18.81
N ASN A 416 30.15 52.07 17.51
CA ASN A 416 29.23 51.14 16.84
C ASN A 416 29.91 49.89 16.28
N PHE A 417 31.18 49.64 16.64
CA PHE A 417 31.88 48.43 16.23
C PHE A 417 31.15 47.19 16.78
N ALA A 418 31.01 46.15 15.95
CA ALA A 418 30.32 44.90 16.29
C ALA A 418 28.83 44.99 16.61
N ALA A 419 28.23 46.19 16.69
CA ALA A 419 26.83 46.36 17.04
C ALA A 419 25.91 45.88 15.92
N PHE A 420 24.87 45.13 16.26
CA PHE A 420 23.76 44.88 15.35
C PHE A 420 22.90 46.15 15.25
N ARG A 421 22.94 46.82 14.10
CA ARG A 421 22.22 48.07 13.80
C ARG A 421 20.94 47.86 13.02
N THR A 422 20.90 46.85 12.15
CA THR A 422 19.83 46.58 11.20
C THR A 422 19.69 45.09 10.94
N GLU A 423 18.45 44.64 10.70
CA GLU A 423 18.19 43.37 10.04
C GLU A 423 17.72 43.67 8.60
N PRO A 424 18.42 43.19 7.56
CA PRO A 424 18.09 43.51 6.18
C PRO A 424 16.65 43.14 5.79
N ILE A 425 15.96 44.09 5.15
CA ILE A 425 14.65 43.85 4.53
C ILE A 425 14.86 43.14 3.20
N LEU A 426 14.09 42.06 2.98
CA LEU A 426 14.14 41.31 1.73
C LEU A 426 13.29 42.00 0.65
N TRP A 427 13.94 42.68 -0.29
CA TRP A 427 13.29 43.31 -1.45
C TRP A 427 13.35 42.38 -2.65
N PHE A 428 12.21 42.02 -3.20
CA PHE A 428 12.14 41.26 -4.46
C PHE A 428 11.29 41.99 -5.49
N GLY A 429 11.81 42.08 -6.70
CA GLY A 429 11.08 42.40 -7.91
C GLY A 429 11.13 41.21 -8.86
N TYR A 430 10.03 40.82 -9.46
CA TYR A 430 10.02 39.77 -10.47
C TYR A 430 8.90 39.96 -11.48
N ALA A 431 9.04 39.31 -12.64
CA ALA A 431 8.04 39.27 -13.68
C ALA A 431 7.19 38.00 -13.52
N ASP A 432 5.89 38.18 -13.36
CA ASP A 432 4.89 37.11 -13.34
C ASP A 432 4.22 36.96 -14.72
N VAL A 433 3.66 35.79 -14.99
CA VAL A 433 3.06 35.44 -16.28
C VAL A 433 1.77 34.64 -16.08
N GLU A 434 0.82 34.76 -17.03
CA GLU A 434 -0.48 34.08 -16.93
C GLU A 434 -0.37 32.56 -17.08
N ASP A 435 0.35 32.08 -18.11
CA ASP A 435 0.51 30.66 -18.40
C ASP A 435 1.97 30.25 -18.34
N ARG A 436 2.33 29.61 -17.22
CA ARG A 436 3.70 29.16 -16.93
C ARG A 436 4.09 27.88 -17.65
N THR A 437 3.15 27.19 -18.31
CA THR A 437 3.41 25.93 -19.04
C THR A 437 3.96 26.17 -20.44
N LYS A 438 3.90 27.41 -20.92
CA LYS A 438 4.38 27.81 -22.24
C LYS A 438 5.72 28.56 -22.13
N PRO A 439 6.60 28.40 -23.13
CA PRO A 439 7.76 29.26 -23.29
C PRO A 439 7.33 30.73 -23.42
N GLN A 440 7.95 31.59 -22.63
CA GLN A 440 7.71 33.03 -22.67
C GLN A 440 8.64 33.70 -23.70
N PRO A 441 8.25 34.87 -24.26
CA PRO A 441 9.12 35.64 -25.13
C PRO A 441 10.45 35.94 -24.43
N ASP A 442 11.57 35.61 -25.07
CA ASP A 442 12.93 35.71 -24.51
C ASP A 442 13.66 36.98 -24.98
N LYS A 443 13.20 37.58 -26.07
CA LYS A 443 13.73 38.82 -26.64
C LYS A 443 12.96 40.04 -26.12
N PRO A 444 13.63 40.96 -25.40
CA PRO A 444 13.00 42.19 -24.95
C PRO A 444 12.47 43.02 -26.12
N GLN A 445 11.29 43.62 -25.91
CA GLN A 445 10.66 44.56 -26.85
C GLN A 445 10.26 43.96 -28.22
N GLU A 446 10.31 42.64 -28.39
CA GLU A 446 9.86 41.95 -29.60
C GLU A 446 8.58 41.13 -29.37
N GLY A 447 7.73 41.05 -30.39
CA GLY A 447 6.52 40.20 -30.39
C GLY A 447 5.57 40.50 -29.22
N ASP A 448 5.13 39.44 -28.54
CA ASP A 448 4.20 39.54 -27.40
C ASP A 448 4.88 39.84 -26.05
N TRP A 449 6.17 40.25 -26.04
CA TRP A 449 6.92 40.56 -24.82
C TRP A 449 6.17 41.50 -23.86
N PHE A 450 5.60 42.59 -24.37
CA PHE A 450 4.87 43.57 -23.55
C PHE A 450 3.56 43.05 -22.93
N LYS A 451 3.01 41.96 -23.48
CA LYS A 451 1.78 41.33 -22.97
C LYS A 451 2.07 40.15 -22.05
N ALA A 452 3.21 39.49 -22.23
CA ALA A 452 3.55 38.27 -21.52
C ALA A 452 3.82 38.49 -20.03
N TYR A 453 4.46 39.61 -19.68
CA TYR A 453 5.00 39.83 -18.33
C TYR A 453 4.23 40.88 -17.53
N THR A 454 4.00 40.57 -16.25
CA THR A 454 3.45 41.50 -15.25
C THR A 454 4.48 41.70 -14.13
N PRO A 455 5.04 42.91 -13.95
CA PRO A 455 6.02 43.14 -12.90
C PRO A 455 5.35 43.21 -11.51
N ILE A 456 5.92 42.52 -10.55
CA ILE A 456 5.49 42.48 -9.15
C ILE A 456 6.67 42.86 -8.26
N ILE A 457 6.41 43.74 -7.29
CA ILE A 457 7.37 44.07 -6.23
C ILE A 457 6.77 43.67 -4.90
N LEU A 458 7.55 42.93 -4.13
CA LEU A 458 7.20 42.51 -2.79
C LEU A 458 8.35 42.78 -1.83
N ALA A 459 7.98 42.99 -0.59
CA ALA A 459 8.92 43.08 0.51
C ALA A 459 8.43 42.25 1.67
N TYR A 460 9.34 41.67 2.42
CA TYR A 460 8.98 40.86 3.57
C TYR A 460 8.97 41.73 4.83
N HIS A 461 7.80 42.28 5.18
CA HIS A 461 7.45 42.61 6.57
C HIS A 461 5.91 42.58 6.84
N ASP A 462 5.42 41.81 7.81
CA ASP A 462 4.04 41.82 8.38
C ASP A 462 2.74 41.31 7.61
N VAL A 463 2.19 40.05 7.86
CA VAL A 463 0.79 39.50 8.14
C VAL A 463 0.69 37.92 8.01
N LYS A 464 -0.41 37.16 8.25
CA LYS A 464 -1.08 36.61 9.48
C LYS A 464 -1.46 35.12 9.25
N GLU A 465 -0.94 34.24 10.08
CA GLU A 465 -1.34 32.83 10.40
C GLU A 465 -0.30 32.25 11.38
N ARG A 466 0.93 32.79 11.27
CA ARG A 466 2.04 32.70 12.21
C ARG A 466 1.96 33.85 13.24
N LYS A 467 2.26 33.57 14.51
CA LYS A 467 2.33 34.59 15.58
C LYS A 467 3.73 35.20 15.63
N PHE A 468 3.92 36.31 14.93
CA PHE A 468 5.15 37.09 15.01
C PHE A 468 5.18 37.88 16.32
N LEU A 469 6.24 37.70 17.10
CA LEU A 469 6.33 38.21 18.47
C LEU A 469 6.86 39.64 18.52
N LYS A 470 8.04 39.87 17.93
CA LYS A 470 8.74 41.15 17.85
C LYS A 470 9.74 41.14 16.70
N LYS A 471 10.15 42.31 16.22
CA LYS A 471 11.28 42.41 15.30
C LYS A 471 12.57 41.98 16.01
N VAL A 472 13.49 41.37 15.28
CA VAL A 472 14.81 40.96 15.81
C VAL A 472 15.60 42.20 16.21
N ILE A 473 15.63 43.22 15.34
CA ILE A 473 16.17 44.56 15.61
C ILE A 473 15.10 45.55 15.13
N ASP A 474 14.57 46.39 16.01
CA ASP A 474 13.53 47.36 15.66
C ASP A 474 14.14 48.69 15.24
N THR A 475 14.78 48.70 14.09
CA THR A 475 15.41 49.88 13.50
C THR A 475 15.01 50.05 12.05
N THR A 476 15.07 51.28 11.55
CA THR A 476 14.85 51.62 10.15
C THR A 476 16.17 52.05 9.53
N PHE A 477 16.62 51.33 8.50
CA PHE A 477 17.84 51.62 7.76
C PHE A 477 17.75 52.96 7.01
N ILE A 478 18.81 53.77 7.07
CA ILE A 478 18.91 55.06 6.37
C ILE A 478 20.00 54.94 5.28
N PRO A 479 19.64 54.78 4.01
CA PRO A 479 20.60 54.50 2.94
C PRO A 479 21.64 55.59 2.68
N ASP A 480 21.24 56.86 2.79
CA ASP A 480 22.07 58.01 2.40
C ASP A 480 23.00 58.49 3.51
N LYS A 481 22.93 57.88 4.70
CA LYS A 481 23.71 58.26 5.86
C LYS A 481 24.72 57.16 6.19
N LYS A 482 25.99 57.55 6.36
CA LYS A 482 27.07 56.65 6.78
C LYS A 482 27.57 57.02 8.16
N ASP A 483 27.96 56.01 8.94
CA ASP A 483 28.58 56.20 10.24
C ASP A 483 29.79 57.15 10.10
N PRO A 484 29.93 58.19 10.94
CA PRO A 484 31.03 59.15 10.81
C PRO A 484 32.41 58.52 11.01
N ASP A 485 32.52 57.41 11.77
CA ASP A 485 33.80 56.75 12.01
C ASP A 485 34.25 55.91 10.81
N LYS A 486 35.27 56.41 10.11
CA LYS A 486 35.83 55.77 8.91
C LYS A 486 36.64 54.51 9.20
N ARG A 487 36.90 54.18 10.46
CA ARG A 487 37.61 52.93 10.84
C ARG A 487 36.73 51.70 10.65
N LEU A 488 35.40 51.88 10.67
CA LEU A 488 34.43 50.86 10.35
C LEU A 488 34.35 50.67 8.83
N LYS A 489 34.38 49.41 8.37
CA LYS A 489 34.06 49.09 6.98
C LYS A 489 32.55 49.17 6.77
N ASP A 490 31.81 48.49 7.65
CA ASP A 490 30.38 48.62 7.75
C ASP A 490 29.98 49.94 8.43
N ARG A 491 29.59 50.90 7.59
CA ARG A 491 29.15 52.25 8.00
C ARG A 491 27.64 52.42 7.87
N THR A 492 26.87 51.34 7.96
CA THR A 492 25.40 51.40 7.99
C THR A 492 24.89 52.22 9.18
N VAL A 493 23.82 52.98 8.95
CA VAL A 493 23.15 53.80 9.99
C VAL A 493 21.66 53.49 9.96
N ALA A 494 21.06 53.37 11.15
CA ALA A 494 19.64 53.16 11.32
C ALA A 494 19.11 53.87 12.57
N THR A 495 17.78 54.05 12.62
CA THR A 495 17.12 54.76 13.72
C THR A 495 15.97 53.95 14.29
N PRO A 496 15.72 54.00 15.61
CA PRO A 496 16.51 54.72 16.64
C PRO A 496 17.80 53.97 17.04
N GLU A 497 18.87 54.70 17.35
CA GLU A 497 20.16 54.11 17.79
C GLU A 497 20.06 53.36 19.12
N ASP A 498 19.08 53.71 19.96
CA ASP A 498 18.84 53.06 21.26
C ASP A 498 18.46 51.57 21.12
N ASN A 499 17.99 51.15 19.94
CA ASN A 499 17.62 49.77 19.64
C ASN A 499 18.79 48.93 19.10
N TYR A 500 20.00 49.49 19.01
CA TYR A 500 21.18 48.74 18.59
C TYR A 500 21.55 47.68 19.62
N VAL A 501 21.91 46.48 19.15
CA VAL A 501 22.33 45.39 20.03
C VAL A 501 23.86 45.30 20.04
N PHE A 502 24.46 45.64 21.18
CA PHE A 502 25.91 45.68 21.36
C PHE A 502 26.46 44.35 21.93
N PRO A 503 27.71 43.97 21.61
CA PRO A 503 28.32 42.73 22.08
C PRO A 503 28.45 42.62 23.61
N ASN A 504 28.44 43.76 24.30
CA ASN A 504 28.47 43.82 25.77
C ASN A 504 27.20 43.24 26.41
N ASP A 505 26.05 43.31 25.74
CA ASP A 505 24.83 42.59 26.13
C ASP A 505 24.89 41.15 25.59
N THR A 506 25.76 40.34 26.19
CA THR A 506 26.20 39.06 25.61
C THR A 506 25.06 38.11 25.27
N LYS A 507 24.03 37.98 26.13
CA LYS A 507 22.93 37.03 25.92
C LYS A 507 22.07 37.43 24.72
N ASN A 508 21.58 38.66 24.73
CA ASN A 508 20.73 39.20 23.68
C ASN A 508 21.48 39.32 22.34
N TYR A 509 22.77 39.69 22.40
CA TYR A 509 23.63 39.77 21.24
C TYR A 509 23.84 38.40 20.58
N ARG A 510 24.04 37.32 21.37
CA ARG A 510 24.15 35.96 20.84
C ARG A 510 22.88 35.44 20.22
N LEU A 511 21.74 35.66 20.87
CA LEU A 511 20.44 35.29 20.30
C LEU A 511 20.16 36.04 18.98
N THR A 512 20.41 37.35 18.96
CA THR A 512 20.29 38.18 17.75
C THR A 512 21.22 37.68 16.64
N ALA A 513 22.46 37.31 16.98
CA ALA A 513 23.40 36.75 16.03
C ALA A 513 22.94 35.41 15.44
N ALA A 514 22.28 34.56 16.22
CA ALA A 514 21.73 33.30 15.72
C ALA A 514 20.58 33.53 14.74
N TYR A 515 19.64 34.44 15.06
CA TYR A 515 18.58 34.83 14.14
C TYR A 515 19.10 35.45 12.85
N HIS A 516 20.06 36.36 12.98
CA HIS A 516 20.74 36.98 11.86
C HIS A 516 21.50 35.96 11.00
N ALA A 517 22.19 34.99 11.62
CA ALA A 517 22.89 33.92 10.91
C ALA A 517 21.94 33.10 10.03
N VAL A 518 20.77 32.70 10.56
CA VAL A 518 19.73 32.00 9.77
C VAL A 518 19.23 32.86 8.62
N GLY A 519 18.96 34.15 8.87
CA GLY A 519 18.57 35.11 7.83
C GLY A 519 19.63 35.27 6.74
N SER A 520 20.90 35.41 7.12
CA SER A 520 22.02 35.64 6.22
C SER A 520 22.22 34.51 5.20
N GLN A 521 21.95 33.26 5.58
CA GLN A 521 22.04 32.12 4.65
C GLN A 521 20.90 32.12 3.63
N LEU A 522 19.67 32.42 4.04
CA LEU A 522 18.57 32.61 3.09
C LEU A 522 18.91 33.73 2.09
N ARG A 523 19.43 34.85 2.59
CA ARG A 523 19.85 35.98 1.75
C ARG A 523 20.93 35.57 0.76
N ALA A 524 21.97 34.87 1.22
CA ALA A 524 23.06 34.42 0.35
C ALA A 524 22.55 33.54 -0.80
N ILE A 525 21.59 32.64 -0.53
CA ILE A 525 21.01 31.75 -1.55
C ILE A 525 20.15 32.53 -2.57
N LEU A 526 19.37 33.51 -2.11
CA LEU A 526 18.36 34.17 -2.94
C LEU A 526 18.80 35.50 -3.56
N ASN A 527 19.85 36.14 -3.04
CA ASN A 527 20.28 37.45 -3.54
C ASN A 527 20.75 37.34 -5.00
N GLY A 528 20.48 38.36 -5.81
CA GLY A 528 20.94 38.42 -7.19
C GLY A 528 19.84 38.71 -8.23
N THR A 529 20.13 38.42 -9.50
CA THR A 529 19.30 38.85 -10.64
C THR A 529 19.13 37.76 -11.69
N THR A 530 18.03 37.82 -12.43
CA THR A 530 17.85 37.11 -13.70
C THR A 530 17.56 38.11 -14.81
N THR A 531 18.37 38.09 -15.87
CA THR A 531 18.29 39.04 -17.00
C THR A 531 17.96 38.35 -18.32
N MET A 532 17.18 39.04 -19.16
CA MET A 532 16.92 38.73 -20.56
C MET A 532 17.55 39.78 -21.51
N PRO A 533 17.85 39.44 -22.78
CA PRO A 533 17.87 38.08 -23.34
C PRO A 533 19.06 37.28 -22.77
N ASN A 534 19.10 35.97 -23.02
CA ASN A 534 20.15 34.99 -22.62
C ASN A 534 19.96 34.25 -21.28
N PHE A 535 18.84 34.41 -20.58
CA PHE A 535 18.54 33.64 -19.36
C PHE A 535 19.68 33.65 -18.32
N ASN A 536 20.39 34.78 -18.18
CA ASN A 536 21.53 34.84 -17.28
C ASN A 536 21.04 34.99 -15.83
N VAL A 537 21.25 33.93 -15.03
CA VAL A 537 20.89 33.86 -13.61
C VAL A 537 22.15 34.08 -12.76
N ASN A 538 22.26 35.27 -12.18
CA ASN A 538 23.33 35.64 -11.26
C ASN A 538 22.87 35.47 -9.80
N SER A 539 22.48 34.25 -9.43
CA SER A 539 22.02 33.92 -8.08
C SER A 539 22.04 32.41 -7.84
N GLU A 540 22.20 31.98 -6.58
CA GLU A 540 22.07 30.57 -6.20
C GLU A 540 20.61 30.08 -6.17
N ILE A 541 19.63 30.96 -6.45
CA ILE A 541 18.21 30.60 -6.54
C ILE A 541 17.95 29.46 -7.55
N LEU A 542 18.79 29.33 -8.60
CA LEU A 542 18.72 28.24 -9.58
C LEU A 542 18.89 26.85 -8.96
N GLN A 543 19.56 26.78 -7.80
CA GLN A 543 19.80 25.54 -7.05
C GLN A 543 18.58 25.14 -6.21
N THR A 544 17.56 26.01 -6.10
CA THR A 544 16.33 25.80 -5.31
C THR A 544 15.13 25.42 -6.17
N ARG A 545 13.99 25.14 -5.55
CA ARG A 545 12.69 24.96 -6.24
C ARG A 545 11.94 26.26 -6.56
N LEU A 546 12.52 27.41 -6.20
CA LEU A 546 11.82 28.70 -6.28
C LEU A 546 11.85 29.32 -7.68
N LEU A 547 12.62 28.74 -8.60
CA LEU A 547 12.73 29.15 -9.99
C LEU A 547 12.27 28.02 -10.92
N ASP A 548 11.35 28.33 -11.82
CA ASP A 548 10.91 27.42 -12.88
C ASP A 548 12.00 27.31 -13.98
N ARG A 549 12.28 26.10 -14.45
CA ARG A 549 13.35 25.84 -15.43
C ARG A 549 12.92 26.04 -16.88
N LEU A 550 11.62 26.02 -17.18
CA LEU A 550 11.14 26.24 -18.54
C LEU A 550 11.36 27.70 -18.95
N ASN A 551 11.07 28.62 -18.04
CA ASN A 551 11.09 30.06 -18.32
C ASN A 551 12.14 30.84 -17.51
N TYR A 552 12.83 30.21 -16.55
CA TYR A 552 13.73 30.89 -15.59
C TYR A 552 13.03 32.03 -14.83
N LEU A 553 11.76 31.80 -14.48
CA LEU A 553 10.91 32.73 -13.74
C LEU A 553 10.63 32.20 -12.33
N PRO A 554 10.46 33.07 -11.32
CA PRO A 554 10.06 32.63 -9.98
C PRO A 554 8.72 31.87 -10.03
N VAL A 555 8.57 30.81 -9.22
CA VAL A 555 7.38 29.93 -9.22
C VAL A 555 6.05 30.65 -8.93
N ALA A 556 4.93 29.98 -9.23
CA ALA A 556 3.61 30.49 -8.86
C ALA A 556 3.52 30.63 -7.32
N ASN A 557 2.84 31.68 -6.85
CA ASN A 557 2.79 32.01 -5.42
C ASN A 557 4.18 32.15 -4.77
N PHE A 558 5.15 32.69 -5.50
CA PHE A 558 6.52 32.94 -5.04
C PHE A 558 6.64 33.46 -3.59
N PRO A 559 5.84 34.45 -3.11
CA PRO A 559 5.94 34.90 -1.73
C PRO A 559 5.72 33.78 -0.69
N LEU A 560 4.74 32.91 -0.93
CA LEU A 560 4.43 31.81 -0.01
C LEU A 560 5.52 30.74 -0.05
N GLU A 561 6.03 30.43 -1.24
CA GLU A 561 7.07 29.42 -1.41
C GLU A 561 8.41 29.83 -0.79
N VAL A 562 8.81 31.11 -0.84
CA VAL A 562 9.99 31.60 -0.13
C VAL A 562 9.83 31.46 1.39
N GLN A 563 8.64 31.72 1.93
CA GLN A 563 8.38 31.53 3.37
C GLN A 563 8.49 30.05 3.76
N LYS A 564 7.86 29.16 2.98
CA LYS A 564 7.98 27.71 3.21
C LYS A 564 9.42 27.24 3.10
N PHE A 565 10.18 27.76 2.13
CA PHE A 565 11.59 27.42 1.98
C PHE A 565 12.41 27.85 3.20
N TYR A 566 12.13 29.02 3.77
CA TYR A 566 12.76 29.45 5.02
C TYR A 566 12.37 28.57 6.21
N GLU A 567 11.11 28.15 6.31
CA GLU A 567 10.65 27.21 7.32
C GLU A 567 11.27 25.82 7.17
N GLU A 568 11.51 25.37 5.94
CA GLU A 568 12.24 24.13 5.68
C GLU A 568 13.69 24.24 6.15
N ILE A 569 14.36 25.37 5.94
CA ILE A 569 15.70 25.62 6.51
C ILE A 569 15.66 25.54 8.05
N LEU A 570 14.62 26.09 8.68
CA LEU A 570 14.44 26.00 10.14
C LEU A 570 14.21 24.57 10.61
N ILE A 571 13.27 23.84 10.00
CA ILE A 571 12.98 22.45 10.39
C ILE A 571 14.17 21.52 10.09
N SER A 572 14.98 21.83 9.06
CA SER A 572 16.19 21.08 8.73
C SER A 572 17.25 21.11 9.83
N PHE A 573 17.19 22.02 10.82
CA PHE A 573 18.02 21.92 12.02
C PHE A 573 17.87 20.56 12.71
N LEU A 574 16.66 19.96 12.68
CA LEU A 574 16.39 18.65 13.28
C LEU A 574 17.17 17.49 12.62
N SER A 575 17.79 17.73 11.46
CA SER A 575 18.68 16.78 10.80
C SER A 575 20.02 16.60 11.52
N ASP A 576 20.46 17.59 12.30
CA ASP A 576 21.67 17.55 13.12
C ASP A 576 21.33 17.81 14.59
N PRO A 577 21.15 16.74 15.38
CA PRO A 577 20.82 16.84 16.80
C PRO A 577 21.84 17.56 17.69
N GLN A 578 23.06 17.79 17.20
CA GLN A 578 24.14 18.48 17.92
C GLN A 578 24.14 20.00 17.68
N MET A 579 23.19 20.53 16.92
CA MET A 579 22.99 21.97 16.85
C MET A 579 22.40 22.45 18.18
N SER A 580 22.98 23.47 18.81
CA SER A 580 22.49 23.97 20.09
C SER A 580 21.06 24.50 20.06
N ALA A 581 20.58 24.90 18.88
CA ALA A 581 19.18 25.26 18.66
C ALA A 581 18.22 24.05 18.70
N VAL A 582 18.70 22.80 18.76
CA VAL A 582 17.88 21.58 18.77
C VAL A 582 17.74 21.04 20.19
N SER A 583 16.50 20.79 20.60
CA SER A 583 16.15 20.37 21.95
C SER A 583 15.14 19.23 21.94
N TRP A 584 14.93 18.57 23.08
CA TRP A 584 13.86 17.58 23.21
C TRP A 584 12.48 18.23 23.16
N ALA A 585 11.54 17.65 22.42
CA ALA A 585 10.19 18.22 22.33
C ALA A 585 9.42 18.14 23.67
N ALA A 586 9.66 17.08 24.46
CA ALA A 586 9.06 16.92 25.78
C ALA A 586 9.63 17.88 26.82
N ASP A 587 10.90 18.30 26.67
CA ASP A 587 11.58 19.25 27.55
C ASP A 587 12.51 20.15 26.72
N PRO A 588 11.99 21.27 26.16
CA PRO A 588 12.77 22.18 25.31
C PRO A 588 13.95 22.86 26.02
N SER A 589 14.03 22.78 27.35
CA SER A 589 15.14 23.33 28.12
C SER A 589 16.42 22.48 28.06
N LYS A 590 16.34 21.26 27.52
CA LYS A 590 17.48 20.34 27.40
C LYS A 590 17.92 20.21 25.95
N TYR A 591 19.24 20.31 25.75
CA TYR A 591 19.90 19.95 24.50
C TYR A 591 19.59 18.51 24.12
N SER A 592 19.37 18.27 22.81
CA SER A 592 19.02 16.92 22.36
C SER A 592 20.23 15.99 22.24
N GLY A 593 21.39 16.54 21.86
CA GLY A 593 22.59 15.75 21.59
C GLY A 593 22.37 14.64 20.56
N ARG A 594 23.34 13.73 20.45
CA ARG A 594 23.35 12.71 19.38
C ARG A 594 22.44 11.49 19.63
N PHE A 595 22.23 11.11 20.89
CA PHE A 595 21.68 9.80 21.24
C PHE A 595 20.15 9.77 21.35
N ASP A 596 19.65 8.57 21.64
CA ASP A 596 18.22 8.33 21.85
C ASP A 596 17.76 8.90 23.19
N SER A 597 16.54 9.42 23.22
CA SER A 597 15.87 9.94 24.40
C SER A 597 15.60 8.81 25.40
N GLY A 598 15.81 9.06 26.69
CA GLY A 598 15.31 8.18 27.75
C GLY A 598 13.76 8.14 27.79
N PRO A 599 13.15 7.19 28.52
CA PRO A 599 11.69 7.01 28.58
C PRO A 599 10.92 8.25 29.05
N ASP A 600 11.56 9.10 29.86
CA ASP A 600 10.94 10.29 30.44
C ASP A 600 10.72 11.43 29.41
N LEU A 601 11.29 11.30 28.21
CA LEU A 601 11.26 12.31 27.14
C LEU A 601 10.37 11.91 25.97
N ASP A 602 9.55 10.87 26.13
CA ASP A 602 8.51 10.48 25.19
C ASP A 602 7.56 11.66 24.90
N TYR A 603 7.14 11.84 23.65
CA TYR A 603 6.32 12.98 23.22
C TYR A 603 5.00 12.52 22.57
N PRO A 604 3.85 13.20 22.79
CA PRO A 604 2.56 12.82 22.19
C PRO A 604 2.62 12.74 20.65
N CYS A 605 2.17 11.62 20.10
CA CYS A 605 2.11 11.40 18.66
C CYS A 605 0.93 10.51 18.26
N VAL A 606 0.48 10.65 17.02
CA VAL A 606 -0.45 9.72 16.39
C VAL A 606 0.33 8.85 15.45
N ARG A 607 0.43 7.55 15.74
CA ARG A 607 1.05 6.59 14.81
C ARG A 607 -0.01 5.78 14.08
N TRP A 608 0.27 5.42 12.84
CA TRP A 608 -0.60 4.56 12.05
C TRP A 608 0.19 3.59 11.20
N GLN A 609 -0.45 2.46 10.91
CA GLN A 609 0.06 1.50 9.93
C GLN A 609 -1.08 1.10 9.01
N ASN A 610 -0.77 1.02 7.71
CA ASN A 610 -1.69 0.45 6.74
C ASN A 610 -1.55 -1.07 6.81
N ARG A 611 -2.62 -1.72 7.25
CA ARG A 611 -2.70 -3.17 7.39
C ARG A 611 -3.86 -3.69 6.57
N ASN A 612 -3.62 -4.77 5.84
CA ASN A 612 -4.68 -5.48 5.13
C ASN A 612 -5.59 -6.13 6.17
N CYS A 613 -6.86 -5.72 6.18
CA CYS A 613 -7.87 -6.22 7.11
C CYS A 613 -9.04 -6.82 6.31
N PHE A 614 -9.73 -7.78 6.91
CA PHE A 614 -10.92 -8.35 6.30
C PHE A 614 -12.08 -7.37 6.37
N PHE A 615 -12.71 -7.12 5.22
CA PHE A 615 -13.94 -6.36 5.08
C PHE A 615 -15.09 -7.30 4.73
N TYR A 616 -16.19 -7.19 5.45
CA TYR A 616 -17.33 -8.09 5.33
C TYR A 616 -18.57 -7.30 4.89
N ASN A 617 -19.03 -7.57 3.67
CA ASN A 617 -20.26 -7.02 3.13
C ASN A 617 -21.46 -7.88 3.58
N TYR A 618 -21.99 -7.55 4.75
CA TYR A 618 -23.12 -8.28 5.32
C TYR A 618 -24.40 -8.18 4.47
N ALA A 619 -24.65 -7.03 3.84
CA ALA A 619 -25.86 -6.81 3.06
C ALA A 619 -25.98 -7.80 1.89
N GLN A 620 -24.88 -8.03 1.16
CA GLN A 620 -24.85 -8.96 0.04
C GLN A 620 -25.01 -10.42 0.50
N LEU A 621 -24.36 -10.82 1.61
CA LEU A 621 -24.49 -12.19 2.14
C LEU A 621 -25.93 -12.49 2.55
N TRP A 622 -26.56 -11.56 3.28
CA TRP A 622 -27.95 -11.68 3.71
C TRP A 622 -28.92 -11.70 2.53
N ALA A 623 -28.72 -10.87 1.51
CA ALA A 623 -29.58 -10.86 0.33
C ALA A 623 -29.60 -12.21 -0.40
N VAL A 624 -28.44 -12.82 -0.62
CA VAL A 624 -28.31 -14.12 -1.30
C VAL A 624 -28.93 -15.25 -0.49
N TYR A 625 -28.67 -15.29 0.83
CA TYR A 625 -29.24 -16.31 1.70
C TYR A 625 -30.74 -16.12 1.94
N ALA A 626 -31.23 -14.90 2.11
CA ALA A 626 -32.65 -14.64 2.29
C ALA A 626 -33.46 -15.03 1.05
N LEU A 627 -32.96 -14.72 -0.15
CA LEU A 627 -33.60 -15.11 -1.41
C LEU A 627 -33.63 -16.63 -1.58
N SER A 628 -32.50 -17.30 -1.38
CA SER A 628 -32.43 -18.77 -1.52
C SER A 628 -33.23 -19.51 -0.45
N MET A 629 -33.21 -19.03 0.80
CA MET A 629 -34.04 -19.54 1.88
C MET A 629 -35.53 -19.37 1.58
N GLY A 630 -35.95 -18.18 1.10
CA GLY A 630 -37.34 -17.91 0.72
C GLY A 630 -37.85 -18.85 -0.37
N ILE A 631 -37.07 -19.02 -1.46
CA ILE A 631 -37.41 -19.97 -2.53
C ILE A 631 -37.47 -21.40 -2.00
N THR A 632 -36.52 -21.80 -1.16
CA THR A 632 -36.46 -23.16 -0.60
C THR A 632 -37.65 -23.45 0.33
N ILE A 633 -38.02 -22.50 1.19
CA ILE A 633 -39.17 -22.66 2.10
C ILE A 633 -40.46 -22.80 1.29
N LEU A 634 -40.65 -21.96 0.25
CA LEU A 634 -41.79 -22.08 -0.66
C LEU A 634 -41.79 -23.42 -1.40
N ALA A 635 -40.64 -23.88 -1.88
CA ALA A 635 -40.50 -25.18 -2.51
C ALA A 635 -40.90 -26.31 -1.58
N VAL A 636 -40.38 -26.32 -0.35
CA VAL A 636 -40.65 -27.38 0.64
C VAL A 636 -42.10 -27.35 1.10
N ALA A 637 -42.68 -26.19 1.43
CA ALA A 637 -44.10 -26.08 1.77
C ALA A 637 -44.99 -26.63 0.65
N SER A 638 -44.61 -26.33 -0.58
CA SER A 638 -45.27 -26.83 -1.77
C SER A 638 -45.12 -28.35 -1.92
N GLY A 639 -43.91 -28.90 -1.76
CA GLY A 639 -43.65 -30.34 -1.79
C GLY A 639 -44.39 -31.10 -0.68
N VAL A 640 -44.47 -30.54 0.53
CA VAL A 640 -45.19 -31.12 1.66
C VAL A 640 -46.70 -31.15 1.39
N ASN A 641 -47.28 -30.04 0.90
CA ASN A 641 -48.69 -30.03 0.51
C ASN A 641 -48.99 -31.08 -0.56
N ALA A 642 -48.07 -31.33 -1.49
CA ALA A 642 -48.21 -32.39 -2.48
C ALA A 642 -48.17 -33.79 -1.85
N MET A 643 -47.44 -33.96 -0.75
CA MET A 643 -47.35 -35.23 -0.02
C MET A 643 -48.58 -35.52 0.84
N GLU A 644 -49.17 -34.50 1.48
CA GLU A 644 -50.34 -34.66 2.36
C GLU A 644 -51.59 -35.08 1.59
N GLU A 645 -51.74 -34.62 0.34
CA GLU A 645 -52.85 -35.01 -0.52
C GLU A 645 -52.73 -36.45 -1.06
N ASP A 646 -51.53 -37.04 -1.06
CA ASP A 646 -51.23 -38.35 -1.65
C ASP A 646 -50.88 -39.45 -0.62
N ALA A 647 -50.91 -39.14 0.69
CA ALA A 647 -50.67 -40.01 1.85
C ALA A 647 -49.33 -40.79 1.89
N MET A 648 -48.45 -40.69 0.88
CA MET A 648 -47.18 -41.42 0.81
C MET A 648 -46.15 -40.71 -0.09
N MET A 649 -44.93 -40.50 0.41
CA MET A 649 -43.81 -40.06 -0.45
C MET A 649 -43.46 -41.20 -1.40
N ARG A 650 -43.78 -41.06 -2.69
CA ARG A 650 -43.36 -42.05 -3.69
C ARG A 650 -41.97 -41.69 -4.21
N SER A 651 -41.08 -42.67 -4.24
CA SER A 651 -39.79 -42.53 -4.90
C SER A 651 -39.99 -42.50 -6.41
N LEU A 652 -39.17 -41.73 -7.12
CA LEU A 652 -38.99 -41.88 -8.57
C LEU A 652 -38.06 -43.04 -8.92
N SER A 653 -37.93 -44.01 -8.01
CA SER A 653 -37.08 -45.16 -8.27
C SER A 653 -37.69 -45.97 -9.40
N PHE A 654 -36.83 -46.58 -10.21
CA PHE A 654 -37.23 -47.51 -11.26
C PHE A 654 -38.24 -48.56 -10.75
N SER A 655 -38.04 -49.05 -9.51
CA SER A 655 -38.96 -49.97 -8.84
C SER A 655 -40.38 -49.42 -8.63
N ALA A 656 -40.53 -48.12 -8.31
CA ALA A 656 -41.82 -47.50 -8.09
C ALA A 656 -42.55 -47.20 -9.40
N ILE A 657 -41.81 -46.84 -10.45
CA ILE A 657 -42.35 -46.68 -11.81
C ILE A 657 -42.83 -48.05 -12.33
N LEU A 658 -41.99 -49.09 -12.20
CA LEU A 658 -42.30 -50.45 -12.64
C LEU A 658 -43.48 -51.09 -11.89
N ALA A 659 -43.64 -50.76 -10.59
CA ALA A 659 -44.81 -51.15 -9.81
C ALA A 659 -46.10 -50.44 -10.28
N ALA A 660 -46.00 -49.19 -10.74
CA ALA A 660 -47.14 -48.42 -11.24
C ALA A 660 -47.54 -48.80 -12.68
N THR A 661 -46.58 -49.22 -13.51
CA THR A 661 -46.78 -49.61 -14.92
C THR A 661 -46.91 -51.13 -15.10
N ARG A 662 -47.42 -51.83 -14.09
CA ARG A 662 -47.44 -53.30 -13.97
C ARG A 662 -47.93 -53.99 -15.26
N ALA A 663 -47.05 -54.81 -15.85
CA ALA A 663 -47.41 -55.81 -16.85
C ALA A 663 -47.80 -57.13 -16.14
N SER A 664 -48.67 -57.94 -16.75
CA SER A 664 -49.17 -59.22 -16.19
C SER A 664 -48.04 -60.21 -15.83
N SER A 665 -46.89 -60.07 -16.46
CA SER A 665 -45.65 -60.82 -16.22
C SER A 665 -45.00 -60.60 -14.86
N LEU A 666 -45.29 -59.47 -14.19
CA LEU A 666 -44.69 -59.06 -12.91
C LEU A 666 -45.58 -59.32 -11.69
N ASP A 667 -46.73 -59.97 -11.91
CA ASP A 667 -47.71 -60.37 -10.89
C ASP A 667 -47.17 -61.37 -9.86
N LYS A 668 -46.07 -62.04 -10.19
CA LYS A 668 -45.42 -63.06 -9.33
C LYS A 668 -44.64 -62.44 -8.15
N LEU A 669 -44.31 -61.15 -8.22
CA LEU A 669 -43.60 -60.44 -7.15
C LEU A 669 -44.57 -60.00 -6.05
N ARG A 670 -44.24 -60.28 -4.79
CA ARG A 670 -45.01 -59.81 -3.63
C ARG A 670 -44.60 -58.38 -3.28
N TRP A 671 -45.23 -57.42 -3.95
CA TRP A 671 -44.96 -55.99 -3.82
C TRP A 671 -45.18 -55.40 -2.41
N GLU A 672 -45.84 -56.14 -1.52
CA GLU A 672 -46.08 -55.78 -0.10
C GLU A 672 -44.82 -55.85 0.78
N ARG A 673 -43.79 -56.61 0.37
CA ARG A 673 -42.49 -56.67 1.06
C ARG A 673 -41.41 -55.97 0.23
N GLU A 674 -41.10 -54.72 0.61
CA GLU A 674 -40.13 -53.89 -0.09
C GLU A 674 -38.72 -54.50 -0.16
N ALA A 675 -38.36 -55.34 0.83
CA ALA A 675 -37.08 -56.06 0.86
C ALA A 675 -36.98 -57.13 -0.24
N ASP A 676 -38.05 -57.89 -0.50
CA ASP A 676 -38.08 -58.98 -1.48
C ASP A 676 -38.09 -58.44 -2.92
N VAL A 677 -38.68 -57.26 -3.12
CA VAL A 677 -38.69 -56.53 -4.42
C VAL A 677 -37.31 -55.99 -4.76
N LYS A 678 -36.58 -55.42 -3.78
CA LYS A 678 -35.24 -54.82 -4.01
C LYS A 678 -34.15 -55.87 -4.24
N SER A 679 -34.35 -57.12 -3.84
CA SER A 679 -33.41 -58.23 -4.09
C SER A 679 -33.65 -58.97 -5.41
N SER A 680 -34.72 -58.66 -6.14
CA SER A 680 -35.12 -59.39 -7.36
C SER A 680 -34.44 -58.83 -8.61
N LYS A 681 -33.91 -59.71 -9.47
CA LYS A 681 -33.33 -59.33 -10.78
C LYS A 681 -34.42 -59.28 -11.85
N ILE A 682 -34.50 -58.15 -12.56
CA ILE A 682 -35.52 -57.86 -13.57
C ILE A 682 -34.82 -57.55 -14.89
N GLY A 683 -35.34 -58.07 -16.00
CA GLY A 683 -34.87 -57.80 -17.36
C GLY A 683 -35.97 -57.24 -18.26
N PHE A 684 -35.59 -56.56 -19.36
CA PHE A 684 -36.50 -56.11 -20.42
C PHE A 684 -36.30 -56.97 -21.67
N GLY A 685 -37.37 -57.54 -22.23
CA GLY A 685 -37.29 -58.40 -23.40
C GLY A 685 -38.65 -58.97 -23.78
N ILE A 686 -38.68 -60.04 -24.56
CA ILE A 686 -39.94 -60.69 -24.94
C ILE A 686 -40.39 -61.58 -23.78
N VAL A 687 -41.62 -61.37 -23.32
CA VAL A 687 -42.26 -62.15 -22.27
C VAL A 687 -43.54 -62.78 -22.82
N SER A 688 -43.82 -64.01 -22.40
CA SER A 688 -45.02 -64.75 -22.82
C SER A 688 -46.13 -64.52 -21.80
N ASP A 689 -47.27 -64.00 -22.22
CA ASP A 689 -48.43 -63.80 -21.33
C ASP A 689 -49.18 -65.12 -21.07
N ARG A 690 -50.09 -65.16 -20.07
CA ARG A 690 -50.90 -66.35 -19.71
C ARG A 690 -51.76 -66.89 -20.85
N THR A 691 -51.98 -66.10 -21.90
CA THR A 691 -52.70 -66.43 -23.14
C THR A 691 -51.80 -66.97 -24.27
N GLY A 692 -50.46 -66.97 -24.08
CA GLY A 692 -49.48 -67.41 -25.07
C GLY A 692 -48.98 -66.30 -26.01
N GLU A 693 -49.44 -65.06 -25.85
CA GLU A 693 -49.03 -63.91 -26.66
C GLU A 693 -47.65 -63.38 -26.24
N ARG A 694 -46.77 -63.13 -27.22
CA ARG A 694 -45.39 -62.65 -27.00
C ARG A 694 -45.34 -61.13 -27.12
N THR A 695 -45.09 -60.44 -26.01
CA THR A 695 -45.00 -58.98 -25.97
C THR A 695 -43.69 -58.51 -25.34
N TYR A 696 -43.21 -57.34 -25.76
CA TYR A 696 -42.06 -56.71 -25.12
C TYR A 696 -42.47 -56.11 -23.78
N SER A 697 -41.96 -56.66 -22.69
CA SER A 697 -42.24 -56.17 -21.35
C SER A 697 -41.10 -56.48 -20.38
N PHE A 698 -41.22 -55.95 -19.16
CA PHE A 698 -40.32 -56.30 -18.06
C PHE A 698 -40.76 -57.62 -17.43
N GLY A 699 -39.80 -58.47 -17.05
CA GLY A 699 -40.07 -59.71 -16.34
C GLY A 699 -38.93 -60.13 -15.42
N VAL A 700 -39.20 -61.11 -14.56
CA VAL A 700 -38.22 -61.64 -13.61
C VAL A 700 -37.24 -62.57 -14.33
N GLU A 701 -36.01 -62.65 -13.83
CA GLU A 701 -34.97 -63.58 -14.32
C GLU A 701 -35.56 -65.00 -14.54
N GLY A 702 -35.48 -65.50 -15.78
CA GLY A 702 -36.05 -66.79 -16.21
C GLY A 702 -37.30 -66.71 -17.09
N ASP A 703 -38.11 -65.64 -16.96
CA ASP A 703 -39.35 -65.45 -17.73
C ASP A 703 -39.17 -64.53 -18.97
N VAL A 704 -38.02 -63.85 -19.07
CA VAL A 704 -37.71 -62.89 -20.15
C VAL A 704 -36.73 -63.51 -21.14
N SER A 705 -37.12 -63.63 -22.41
CA SER A 705 -36.18 -63.92 -23.48
C SER A 705 -35.61 -62.61 -24.01
N GLN A 706 -34.37 -62.33 -23.66
CA GLN A 706 -33.59 -61.25 -24.26
C GLN A 706 -32.81 -61.86 -25.43
N GLU A 707 -32.90 -61.27 -26.63
CA GLU A 707 -32.07 -61.72 -27.74
C GLU A 707 -30.60 -61.65 -27.32
N LYS A 708 -29.94 -62.80 -27.23
CA LYS A 708 -28.49 -62.84 -27.14
C LYS A 708 -27.97 -62.25 -28.45
N ALA A 709 -27.27 -61.11 -28.36
CA ALA A 709 -26.52 -60.56 -29.47
C ALA A 709 -25.74 -61.71 -30.15
N MET A 710 -26.06 -61.95 -31.41
CA MET A 710 -25.40 -62.94 -32.24
C MET A 710 -23.90 -62.63 -32.22
N THR A 711 -23.11 -63.54 -31.64
CA THR A 711 -21.66 -63.52 -31.75
C THR A 711 -21.29 -63.81 -33.21
N THR A 712 -21.24 -62.77 -34.04
CA THR A 712 -20.60 -62.82 -35.35
C THR A 712 -19.09 -62.79 -35.11
N GLY A 713 -18.51 -63.98 -35.03
CA GLY A 713 -17.07 -64.17 -35.09
C GLY A 713 -16.53 -63.77 -36.46
N ARG A 714 -15.99 -62.55 -36.56
CA ARG A 714 -14.76 -62.23 -37.29
C ARG A 714 -14.43 -60.76 -37.07
N SER A 715 -13.31 -60.49 -36.43
CA SER A 715 -12.70 -59.17 -36.33
C SER A 715 -12.22 -58.70 -37.71
N PRO A 716 -12.61 -57.53 -38.21
CA PRO A 716 -11.70 -56.64 -38.88
C PRO A 716 -11.17 -55.67 -37.83
N GLY A 717 -9.86 -55.68 -37.61
CA GLY A 717 -9.19 -54.81 -36.64
C GLY A 717 -9.49 -53.34 -36.93
N LEU A 718 -10.34 -52.72 -36.11
CA LEU A 718 -10.41 -51.27 -35.98
C LEU A 718 -9.40 -50.83 -34.93
N SER A 719 -8.27 -50.38 -35.45
CA SER A 719 -7.26 -49.55 -34.79
C SER A 719 -7.89 -48.60 -33.76
N VAL A 720 -7.41 -48.68 -32.52
CA VAL A 720 -7.62 -47.67 -31.47
C VAL A 720 -7.12 -46.33 -32.01
N MET A 721 -8.04 -45.50 -32.50
CA MET A 721 -7.72 -44.17 -32.98
C MET A 721 -7.70 -43.23 -31.77
N ASN A 722 -6.49 -42.89 -31.36
CA ASN A 722 -6.14 -41.98 -30.29
C ASN A 722 -6.75 -40.59 -30.56
N TRP A 723 -7.71 -40.13 -29.73
CA TRP A 723 -8.39 -38.84 -29.90
C TRP A 723 -7.52 -37.62 -29.54
N GLY A 724 -6.27 -37.83 -29.09
CA GLY A 724 -5.29 -36.76 -28.82
C GLY A 724 -4.67 -36.11 -30.07
N ASP A 725 -4.88 -36.65 -31.27
CA ASP A 725 -4.06 -36.29 -32.45
C ASP A 725 -4.81 -35.52 -33.55
N ARG A 726 -6.10 -35.17 -33.32
CA ARG A 726 -6.94 -34.45 -34.29
C ARG A 726 -7.11 -32.95 -34.01
N ALA A 727 -6.67 -32.47 -32.84
CA ALA A 727 -6.59 -31.03 -32.52
C ALA A 727 -5.27 -30.39 -32.98
N ALA A 728 -4.18 -31.16 -33.10
CA ALA A 728 -2.88 -30.66 -33.56
C ALA A 728 -2.72 -30.63 -35.10
N ARG A 729 -3.64 -31.24 -35.87
CA ARG A 729 -3.59 -31.28 -37.35
C ARG A 729 -4.59 -30.36 -38.08
N ARG A 730 -5.41 -29.58 -37.37
CA ARG A 730 -6.29 -28.55 -37.97
C ARG A 730 -5.73 -27.12 -37.93
N MET A 731 -4.55 -26.90 -37.36
CA MET A 731 -3.85 -25.60 -37.42
C MET A 731 -2.64 -25.56 -38.38
N SER A 732 -2.34 -26.61 -39.15
CA SER A 732 -1.22 -26.59 -40.11
C SER A 732 -1.62 -26.53 -41.59
N TYR A 733 -2.93 -26.47 -41.92
CA TYR A 733 -3.40 -26.27 -43.31
C TYR A 733 -4.05 -24.91 -43.57
N ALA A 734 -4.14 -24.04 -42.55
CA ALA A 734 -4.67 -22.67 -42.69
C ALA A 734 -3.57 -21.59 -42.80
N MET A 735 -2.30 -21.97 -42.92
CA MET A 735 -1.16 -21.04 -43.05
C MET A 735 -0.27 -21.27 -44.30
N VAL A 736 -0.76 -21.97 -45.33
CA VAL A 736 -0.02 -22.16 -46.59
C VAL A 736 -0.77 -21.66 -47.85
N ASN A 737 -2.03 -21.23 -47.76
CA ASN A 737 -2.77 -20.70 -48.93
C ASN A 737 -3.20 -19.23 -48.78
N ARG A 738 -2.29 -18.37 -48.29
CA ARG A 738 -2.48 -16.91 -48.27
C ARG A 738 -1.30 -16.17 -48.93
N ARG A 739 -0.89 -16.65 -50.10
CA ARG A 739 -0.24 -15.89 -51.18
C ARG A 739 -0.78 -16.50 -52.48
N ASP A 740 -1.03 -15.65 -53.46
CA ASP A 740 -1.62 -15.95 -54.77
C ASP A 740 -3.16 -15.92 -54.85
N ARG A 741 -3.70 -14.70 -54.88
CA ARG A 741 -4.48 -14.25 -56.05
C ARG A 741 -4.67 -12.73 -56.04
N GLN A 742 -3.92 -12.11 -56.95
CA GLN A 742 -4.16 -10.82 -57.58
C GLN A 742 -5.46 -10.82 -58.40
N GLU A 743 -5.97 -9.60 -58.61
CA GLU A 743 -6.68 -9.11 -59.81
C GLU A 743 -8.06 -9.71 -60.14
N ASN A 744 -9.11 -9.00 -59.75
CA ASN A 744 -9.82 -8.04 -60.62
C ASN A 744 -10.82 -7.20 -59.82
#